data_AF-A0A9N7ASM7-F1
#
_entry.id   AF-A0A9N7ASM7-F1
#
_cell.length_a   1.000
_cell.length_b   1.000
_cell.length_c   1.000
_cell.angle_alpha   90.00
_cell.angle_beta   90.00
_cell.angle_gamma   90.00
#
_symmetry.space_group_name_H-M   'P 1'
#
loop_
_entity.id
_entity.type
_entity.pdbx_description
1 polymer ?
#
loop_
_entity_poly.entity_id
_entity_poly.type
_entity_poly.pdbx_seq_one_letter_code
_entity_poly.pdbx_strand_id
1 'polypeptide(L)'
;MKKITKFLILFTSSTALISITVPLTVINLKAKKTIRDYDLGLVAEPINSLNYIKFASVSKVLPSLVEAPLKSGPSENLKRILSIPEIPMGTYNNDVKLVESDFEKGITTIDKYFQTKEPSKNPTGRFYALDGFGNTTGTLSADKSTYHPVSILESNNKVQSANILLNDGQSRWSNNDEVVADDYIDAIHYILDLSTGSQRLTNILQRKFANAQTIVDLQNEYIRKFGVTYNNPFQYPEFKKIDNKYQYDVFNPNYKNKLYASQIEHILKNSNKYRNKKLTQQQIEQIKKEEKEVLDKLQQAVKKLGLYSGRLYWNYSNKEILSSVPYSPDFDPNADETIIMLPNLERLNPNLSVEQRKLIPQRKAVKIKKYLFTDPRQKFSKEFDELLKKSKELKNKLSVSYSENNSKTYNNEVNKAYGNTNTLSNEFIDSFNAKKYRWHRELALDEYSLRVEYSASEPTSVSNVVQDMLSTLFPINRKFVELNGGINDFGLTKERFLTTGAFNLDEVVLGPQGYLLLSKNPNYYSAPKTISNKIKIFFSSNPNINAALYDDKYIAATRIPAISQLAYWTNEEYRKYMKKTAGFGTIALAFNLDQERYETLDKNSDSRYVYDSDLRNAIYYAINRDEMLNIVGWNSSYPVITWTAFGQGSSSFGDAIEIAFDHDEMYTKVDDKKPIPVQNYKHIDHLSKSYNFEHVDRTDKGFDLNIAKKYLDLFKQKHPNVKSLTLKYISNSTDEQQNAGIALQDFMRKAFNGFINIEIKSLPENVYEYARTKGEFDLLYRNFDAFGSDAYSYIRVFFRTDGIDSKNAKTTGFRNNPSGSFTYEKYFSEIGYKLDQSGKVIIDEKHKTEAEKLRKRLRINQKLWDKVLELSFRKVKYKNNKNEVKTETLSEYIERVNSFFANQFTDDEIKERWTEQSSFGIIGALEKIIRNAAPIVPLMEVDTYWEISRVNGTNNLFTYSLQFAYDTAFPPSPKLPTDIKEGE
;
A
#
# COMPACT_ATOMS: atom_id res chain seq x y z
N MET A 1 -43.05 30.85 6.59
CA MET A 1 -43.98 31.47 5.63
C MET A 1 -43.18 32.11 4.50
N LYS A 2 -43.42 31.64 3.25
CA LYS A 2 -43.22 32.28 1.91
C LYS A 2 -41.82 32.84 1.57
N LYS A 3 -41.14 32.51 0.46
CA LYS A 3 -41.56 31.97 -0.84
C LYS A 3 -40.49 31.01 -1.42
N ILE A 4 -40.99 29.89 -1.96
CA ILE A 4 -40.29 28.96 -2.85
C ILE A 4 -40.51 29.46 -4.28
N THR A 5 -39.46 29.60 -5.07
CA THR A 5 -39.58 29.79 -6.53
C THR A 5 -38.91 28.61 -7.22
N LYS A 6 -39.73 27.79 -7.89
CA LYS A 6 -39.34 26.65 -8.73
C LYS A 6 -38.62 27.14 -9.98
N PHE A 7 -37.48 26.53 -10.32
CA PHE A 7 -36.90 26.61 -11.66
C PHE A 7 -37.56 25.51 -12.52
N LEU A 8 -38.21 25.93 -13.60
CA LEU A 8 -38.81 25.04 -14.61
C LEU A 8 -37.79 24.89 -15.75
N ILE A 9 -37.34 23.67 -15.99
CA ILE A 9 -36.53 23.31 -17.17
C ILE A 9 -37.52 23.03 -18.31
N LEU A 10 -37.50 23.87 -19.34
CA LEU A 10 -38.21 23.64 -20.60
C LEU A 10 -37.20 23.07 -21.61
N PHE A 11 -37.36 21.79 -21.89
CA PHE A 11 -36.82 21.15 -23.09
C PHE A 11 -37.65 21.61 -24.29
N THR A 12 -37.02 22.24 -25.29
CA THR A 12 -37.57 22.32 -26.64
C THR A 12 -36.49 21.99 -27.65
N SER A 13 -36.70 20.88 -28.34
CA SER A 13 -36.00 20.41 -29.52
C SER A 13 -36.42 21.18 -30.79
N SER A 14 -35.51 21.18 -31.77
CA SER A 14 -35.69 21.33 -33.24
C SER A 14 -35.17 22.63 -33.91
N THR A 15 -34.06 22.41 -34.66
CA THR A 15 -33.73 22.89 -36.02
C THR A 15 -34.00 24.33 -36.44
N ALA A 16 -32.93 25.09 -36.72
CA ALA A 16 -32.69 25.78 -38.01
C ALA A 16 -31.29 26.41 -38.05
N LEU A 17 -30.50 26.03 -39.06
CA LEU A 17 -29.29 26.72 -39.51
C LEU A 17 -29.68 28.08 -40.10
N ILE A 18 -29.26 29.19 -39.49
CA ILE A 18 -29.07 30.46 -40.19
C ILE A 18 -27.81 31.14 -39.64
N SER A 19 -26.81 31.25 -40.51
CA SER A 19 -25.61 32.07 -40.35
C SER A 19 -25.99 33.55 -40.32
N ILE A 20 -25.75 34.24 -39.19
CA ILE A 20 -25.70 35.70 -39.15
C ILE A 20 -24.43 36.09 -38.40
N THR A 21 -23.46 36.58 -39.16
CA THR A 21 -22.32 37.36 -38.69
C THR A 21 -22.84 38.66 -38.08
N VAL A 22 -22.65 38.85 -36.77
CA VAL A 22 -22.86 40.14 -36.09
C VAL A 22 -21.53 40.56 -35.46
N PRO A 23 -21.05 41.79 -35.71
CA PRO A 23 -19.73 42.24 -35.31
C PRO A 23 -19.64 42.36 -33.78
N LEU A 24 -18.58 41.79 -33.19
CA LEU A 24 -18.19 42.03 -31.81
C LEU A 24 -17.87 43.52 -31.63
N THR A 25 -18.82 44.25 -31.04
CA THR A 25 -18.51 45.51 -30.35
C THR A 25 -18.06 45.15 -28.94
N VAL A 26 -16.77 45.35 -28.69
CA VAL A 26 -16.13 45.19 -27.39
C VAL A 26 -16.71 46.23 -26.43
N ILE A 27 -17.71 45.84 -25.64
CA ILE A 27 -18.12 46.58 -24.45
C ILE A 27 -17.30 46.03 -23.29
N ASN A 28 -16.36 46.86 -22.85
CA ASN A 28 -15.47 46.66 -21.71
C ASN A 28 -16.32 46.67 -20.41
N LEU A 29 -16.96 45.54 -20.11
CA LEU A 29 -17.62 45.31 -18.83
C LEU A 29 -16.54 44.97 -17.81
N LYS A 30 -16.26 45.93 -16.93
CA LYS A 30 -15.51 45.76 -15.67
C LYS A 30 -15.78 44.36 -15.10
N ALA A 31 -14.73 43.55 -15.04
CA ALA A 31 -14.75 42.21 -14.48
C ALA A 31 -15.51 42.21 -13.14
N LYS A 32 -16.67 41.54 -13.10
CA LYS A 32 -17.29 41.15 -11.84
C LYS A 32 -16.24 40.36 -11.09
N LYS A 33 -15.75 40.92 -9.98
CA LYS A 33 -14.87 40.23 -9.03
C LYS A 33 -15.55 38.92 -8.67
N THR A 34 -15.07 37.80 -9.19
CA THR A 34 -15.59 36.47 -8.85
C THR A 34 -15.41 36.31 -7.35
N ILE A 35 -16.50 36.44 -6.57
CA ILE A 35 -16.45 36.40 -5.12
C ILE A 35 -16.26 34.93 -4.73
N ARG A 36 -14.99 34.49 -4.66
CA ARG A 36 -14.61 33.21 -4.07
C ARG A 36 -14.25 33.46 -2.61
N ASP A 37 -14.69 32.55 -1.74
CA ASP A 37 -14.47 32.61 -0.28
C ASP A 37 -13.30 31.71 0.17
N TYR A 38 -12.44 31.29 -0.77
CA TYR A 38 -11.30 30.41 -0.54
C TYR A 38 -10.06 30.89 -1.33
N ASP A 39 -8.87 30.53 -0.83
CA ASP A 39 -7.58 30.97 -1.40
C ASP A 39 -7.14 30.09 -2.58
N LEU A 40 -7.44 28.79 -2.52
CA LEU A 40 -7.03 27.81 -3.52
C LEU A 40 -8.19 26.86 -3.87
N GLY A 41 -8.48 26.73 -5.16
CA GLY A 41 -9.44 25.77 -5.70
C GLY A 41 -8.74 24.66 -6.48
N LEU A 42 -9.13 23.41 -6.25
CA LEU A 42 -8.58 22.23 -6.94
C LEU A 42 -9.69 21.24 -7.32
N VAL A 43 -9.35 20.23 -8.12
CA VAL A 43 -10.28 19.15 -8.50
C VAL A 43 -9.70 17.77 -8.20
N ALA A 44 -10.50 16.94 -7.53
CA ALA A 44 -10.24 15.52 -7.36
C ALA A 44 -11.38 14.68 -7.97
N GLU A 45 -11.08 13.41 -8.21
CA GLU A 45 -12.11 12.43 -8.55
C GLU A 45 -13.14 12.32 -7.40
N PRO A 46 -14.42 12.08 -7.70
CA PRO A 46 -15.44 11.89 -6.67
C PRO A 46 -15.11 10.76 -5.68
N ILE A 47 -15.24 11.06 -4.39
CA ILE A 47 -15.12 10.08 -3.31
C ILE A 47 -16.44 9.90 -2.57
N ASN A 48 -16.73 8.66 -2.16
CA ASN A 48 -17.95 8.29 -1.44
C ASN A 48 -17.70 8.03 0.06
N SER A 49 -16.44 8.11 0.50
CA SER A 49 -16.02 7.93 1.89
C SER A 49 -14.60 8.48 2.06
N LEU A 50 -14.29 9.01 3.24
CA LEU A 50 -12.95 9.41 3.68
C LEU A 50 -12.16 8.25 4.30
N ASN A 51 -12.71 7.02 4.31
CA ASN A 51 -12.06 5.86 4.90
C ASN A 51 -10.83 5.42 4.09
N TYR A 52 -9.68 6.01 4.43
CA TYR A 52 -8.44 5.76 3.73
C TYR A 52 -7.84 4.38 4.05
N ILE A 53 -8.32 3.66 5.05
CA ILE A 53 -7.89 2.27 5.28
C ILE A 53 -8.57 1.35 4.26
N LYS A 54 -9.87 1.53 4.02
CA LYS A 54 -10.63 0.66 3.12
C LYS A 54 -10.50 1.04 1.65
N PHE A 55 -10.52 2.34 1.33
CA PHE A 55 -10.66 2.81 -0.04
C PHE A 55 -9.42 3.52 -0.57
N ALA A 56 -9.02 3.17 -1.80
CA ALA A 56 -7.88 3.79 -2.47
C ALA A 56 -8.20 5.17 -3.06
N SER A 57 -9.48 5.48 -3.31
CA SER A 57 -9.94 6.74 -3.91
C SER A 57 -9.61 8.00 -3.10
N VAL A 58 -9.37 7.84 -1.78
CA VAL A 58 -8.99 8.95 -0.88
C VAL A 58 -7.52 9.38 -1.06
N SER A 59 -6.68 8.55 -1.70
CA SER A 59 -5.21 8.75 -1.74
C SER A 59 -4.78 10.12 -2.24
N LYS A 60 -5.48 10.69 -3.22
CA LYS A 60 -5.13 12.00 -3.77
C LYS A 60 -5.25 13.11 -2.74
N VAL A 61 -6.30 13.10 -1.91
CA VAL A 61 -6.57 14.17 -0.93
C VAL A 61 -6.01 13.88 0.47
N LEU A 62 -5.70 12.62 0.75
CA LEU A 62 -5.26 12.15 2.07
C LEU A 62 -4.12 12.96 2.69
N PRO A 63 -3.03 13.33 1.98
CA PRO A 63 -1.89 14.01 2.61
C PRO A 63 -2.22 15.40 3.19
N SER A 64 -3.32 16.02 2.77
CA SER A 64 -3.80 17.28 3.36
C SER A 64 -4.69 17.07 4.60
N LEU A 65 -5.21 15.85 4.78
CA LEU A 65 -6.08 15.47 5.89
C LEU A 65 -5.30 14.79 7.01
N VAL A 66 -4.46 13.82 6.66
CA VAL A 66 -3.65 13.01 7.57
C VAL A 66 -2.22 12.98 7.05
N GLU A 67 -1.25 13.35 7.90
CA GLU A 67 0.16 13.36 7.54
C GLU A 67 0.83 12.01 7.80
N ALA A 68 1.67 11.61 6.85
CA ALA A 68 2.65 10.54 7.00
C ALA A 68 3.93 11.08 7.70
N PRO A 69 4.95 10.25 8.00
CA PRO A 69 6.20 10.74 8.59
C PRO A 69 6.86 11.84 7.74
N LEU A 70 6.88 11.65 6.42
CA LEU A 70 7.30 12.66 5.45
C LEU A 70 6.11 13.17 4.65
N LYS A 71 6.28 14.35 4.06
CA LYS A 71 5.36 14.91 3.06
C LYS A 71 6.14 15.67 2.00
N SER A 72 5.50 16.00 0.89
CA SER A 72 6.14 16.77 -0.18
C SER A 72 6.57 18.15 0.34
N GLY A 73 7.83 18.48 0.10
CA GLY A 73 8.41 19.77 0.45
C GLY A 73 7.93 20.90 -0.46
N PRO A 74 8.20 22.16 -0.08
CA PRO A 74 7.90 23.29 -0.93
C PRO A 74 8.87 23.34 -2.13
N SER A 75 8.53 24.13 -3.15
CA SER A 75 9.44 24.40 -4.27
C SER A 75 10.76 25.03 -3.80
N GLU A 76 11.86 24.85 -4.56
CA GLU A 76 13.20 25.32 -4.18
C GLU A 76 13.25 26.84 -3.86
N ASN A 77 12.46 27.64 -4.57
CA ASN A 77 12.32 29.06 -4.31
C ASN A 77 11.74 29.34 -2.91
N LEU A 78 10.74 28.56 -2.49
CA LEU A 78 10.15 28.66 -1.16
C LEU A 78 10.97 27.95 -0.08
N LYS A 79 11.73 26.90 -0.40
CA LYS A 79 12.57 26.17 0.57
C LYS A 79 13.52 27.11 1.31
N ARG A 80 14.10 28.08 0.59
CA ARG A 80 14.95 29.16 1.15
C ARG A 80 14.19 30.13 2.04
N ILE A 81 12.98 30.53 1.65
CA ILE A 81 12.14 31.49 2.38
C ILE A 81 11.59 30.88 3.67
N LEU A 82 11.20 29.59 3.63
CA LEU A 82 10.54 28.89 4.73
C LEU A 82 11.51 28.20 5.70
N SER A 83 12.82 28.29 5.44
CA SER A 83 13.89 27.67 6.24
C SER A 83 13.55 26.23 6.62
N ILE A 84 13.33 25.39 5.61
CA ILE A 84 13.02 23.97 5.81
C ILE A 84 14.25 23.25 6.36
N PRO A 85 14.13 22.46 7.44
CA PRO A 85 15.28 21.76 8.02
C PRO A 85 15.76 20.62 7.11
N GLU A 86 17.07 20.35 7.14
CA GLU A 86 17.64 19.10 6.62
C GLU A 86 17.26 17.93 7.54
N ILE A 87 16.95 16.78 6.94
CA ILE A 87 16.44 15.61 7.65
C ILE A 87 17.38 14.41 7.43
N PRO A 88 18.38 14.18 8.30
CA PRO A 88 19.35 13.11 8.12
C PRO A 88 18.76 11.76 8.53
N MET A 89 18.94 10.76 7.67
CA MET A 89 18.68 9.36 7.97
C MET A 89 20.01 8.62 8.07
N GLY A 90 20.43 8.30 9.29
CA GLY A 90 21.69 7.61 9.56
C GLY A 90 21.73 6.21 8.96
N THR A 91 22.91 5.72 8.59
CA THR A 91 23.10 4.39 8.02
C THR A 91 24.07 3.52 8.82
N TYR A 92 23.70 2.25 8.94
CA TYR A 92 24.50 1.17 9.50
C TYR A 92 24.58 0.04 8.50
N ASN A 93 25.76 -0.57 8.33
CA ASN A 93 25.94 -1.70 7.41
C ASN A 93 25.83 -3.03 8.15
N ASN A 94 25.08 -3.95 7.56
CA ASN A 94 25.02 -5.34 7.95
C ASN A 94 25.86 -6.19 6.99
N ASP A 95 27.06 -6.54 7.43
CA ASP A 95 28.00 -7.40 6.69
C ASP A 95 27.97 -8.85 7.21
N VAL A 96 26.94 -9.24 7.97
CA VAL A 96 26.83 -10.57 8.58
C VAL A 96 26.38 -11.61 7.56
N LYS A 97 27.10 -12.73 7.50
CA LYS A 97 26.74 -13.90 6.70
C LYS A 97 26.13 -14.99 7.60
N LEU A 98 25.09 -15.63 7.10
CA LEU A 98 24.48 -16.78 7.75
C LEU A 98 25.26 -18.06 7.43
N VAL A 99 25.28 -18.99 8.37
CA VAL A 99 25.77 -20.37 8.16
C VAL A 99 24.59 -21.34 8.06
N GLU A 100 24.79 -22.55 7.53
CA GLU A 100 23.72 -23.57 7.35
C GLU A 100 22.86 -23.75 8.62
N SER A 101 23.49 -23.85 9.79
CA SER A 101 22.79 -24.01 11.07
C SER A 101 21.91 -22.81 11.48
N ASP A 102 22.15 -21.61 10.94
CA ASP A 102 21.31 -20.44 11.18
C ASP A 102 20.03 -20.53 10.34
N PHE A 103 20.13 -20.98 9.08
CA PHE A 103 18.97 -21.22 8.22
C PHE A 103 18.06 -22.31 8.79
N GLU A 104 18.64 -23.40 9.31
CA GLU A 104 17.88 -24.48 9.97
C GLU A 104 17.08 -23.98 11.18
N LYS A 105 17.55 -22.92 11.85
CA LYS A 105 16.87 -22.28 12.99
C LYS A 105 15.94 -21.15 12.59
N GLY A 106 15.84 -20.82 11.29
CA GLY A 106 15.08 -19.69 10.78
C GLY A 106 15.61 -18.33 11.27
N ILE A 107 16.92 -18.23 11.53
CA ILE A 107 17.59 -16.98 11.91
C ILE A 107 17.82 -16.16 10.64
N THR A 108 17.37 -14.90 10.65
CA THR A 108 17.63 -13.97 9.54
C THR A 108 18.97 -13.25 9.70
N THR A 109 19.47 -12.65 8.62
CA THR A 109 20.70 -11.82 8.64
C THR A 109 20.59 -10.67 9.63
N ILE A 110 19.40 -10.06 9.76
CA ILE A 110 19.16 -8.98 10.71
C ILE A 110 19.07 -9.47 12.17
N ASP A 111 18.53 -10.67 12.41
CA ASP A 111 18.56 -11.27 13.74
C ASP A 111 20.00 -11.55 14.18
N LYS A 112 20.82 -12.07 13.26
CA LYS A 112 22.24 -12.33 13.53
C LYS A 112 23.03 -11.04 13.75
N TYR A 113 22.70 -9.97 13.04
CA TYR A 113 23.27 -8.63 13.27
C TYR A 113 23.07 -8.20 14.72
N PHE A 114 21.83 -8.21 15.23
CA PHE A 114 21.55 -7.79 16.62
C PHE A 114 22.07 -8.77 17.68
N GLN A 115 22.36 -10.02 17.32
CA GLN A 115 23.02 -10.97 18.23
C GLN A 115 24.52 -10.75 18.35
N THR A 116 25.16 -10.12 17.36
CA THR A 116 26.62 -10.05 17.25
C THR A 116 27.19 -8.63 17.35
N LYS A 117 26.40 -7.60 17.02
CA LYS A 117 26.83 -6.20 17.06
C LYS A 117 26.40 -5.55 18.38
N GLU A 118 27.36 -4.91 19.04
CA GLU A 118 27.12 -4.05 20.20
C GLU A 118 26.64 -2.66 19.76
N PRO A 119 25.81 -1.98 20.58
CA PRO A 119 25.24 -0.68 20.22
C PRO A 119 26.31 0.40 20.13
N SER A 120 26.21 1.26 19.09
CA SER A 120 27.11 2.41 18.96
C SER A 120 26.81 3.46 20.03
N LYS A 121 27.87 3.91 20.72
CA LYS A 121 27.79 5.03 21.69
C LYS A 121 27.33 6.33 21.01
N ASN A 122 27.82 6.58 19.80
CA ASN A 122 27.54 7.81 19.05
C ASN A 122 26.63 7.55 17.86
N PRO A 123 25.85 8.56 17.42
CA PRO A 123 25.17 8.50 16.14
C PRO A 123 26.17 8.24 15.00
N THR A 124 25.75 7.51 13.97
CA THR A 124 26.57 7.29 12.77
C THR A 124 26.85 8.61 12.05
N GLY A 125 28.07 8.76 11.53
CA GLY A 125 28.44 9.89 10.67
C GLY A 125 28.03 9.71 9.21
N ARG A 126 27.58 8.50 8.83
CA ARG A 126 27.07 8.20 7.49
C ARG A 126 25.55 8.36 7.48
N PHE A 127 25.03 9.16 6.55
CA PHE A 127 23.59 9.38 6.40
C PHE A 127 23.24 9.74 4.96
N TYR A 128 21.96 9.64 4.62
CA TYR A 128 21.38 10.30 3.45
C TYR A 128 20.32 11.31 3.90
N ALA A 129 20.21 12.43 3.19
CA ALA A 129 19.28 13.50 3.53
C ALA A 129 17.90 13.26 2.89
N LEU A 130 16.86 13.08 3.71
CA LEU A 130 15.50 12.81 3.23
C LEU A 130 14.88 14.01 2.51
N ASP A 131 15.28 15.24 2.85
CA ASP A 131 14.84 16.46 2.18
C ASP A 131 15.47 16.64 0.79
N GLY A 132 16.58 15.93 0.51
CA GLY A 132 17.19 15.87 -0.83
C GLY A 132 16.32 15.16 -1.86
N PHE A 133 15.32 14.39 -1.41
CA PHE A 133 14.32 13.76 -2.26
C PHE A 133 13.08 14.66 -2.50
N GLY A 134 13.16 15.96 -2.20
CA GLY A 134 12.05 16.90 -2.35
C GLY A 134 11.00 16.81 -1.24
N ASN A 135 11.37 16.27 -0.08
CA ASN A 135 10.48 16.06 1.06
C ASN A 135 10.69 17.09 2.18
N THR A 136 9.74 17.14 3.10
CA THR A 136 9.86 17.81 4.39
C THR A 136 9.22 16.95 5.50
N THR A 137 9.30 17.41 6.74
CA THR A 137 8.70 16.69 7.87
C THR A 137 7.17 16.78 7.81
N GLY A 138 6.52 15.62 7.89
CA GLY A 138 5.15 15.49 8.38
C GLY A 138 5.22 15.22 9.87
N THR A 139 4.95 14.00 10.31
CA THR A 139 5.05 13.66 11.75
C THR A 139 6.47 13.31 12.21
N LEU A 140 7.45 13.23 11.30
CA LEU A 140 8.85 12.89 11.60
C LEU A 140 9.58 14.04 12.31
N SER A 141 10.49 13.70 13.23
CA SER A 141 11.36 14.68 13.89
C SER A 141 12.58 15.05 13.04
N ALA A 142 12.83 16.34 12.87
CA ALA A 142 14.06 16.86 12.27
C ALA A 142 15.16 17.15 13.31
N ASP A 143 15.00 16.73 14.57
CA ASP A 143 16.02 16.93 15.60
C ASP A 143 17.29 16.13 15.26
N LYS A 144 18.43 16.82 15.32
CA LYS A 144 19.77 16.28 15.03
C LYS A 144 20.63 16.10 16.29
N SER A 145 20.10 16.44 17.48
CA SER A 145 20.88 16.56 18.70
C SER A 145 21.49 15.22 19.17
N THR A 146 20.65 14.19 19.39
CA THR A 146 21.07 12.95 20.05
C THR A 146 20.56 11.68 19.35
N TYR A 147 19.30 11.71 18.91
CA TYR A 147 18.63 10.61 18.24
C TYR A 147 18.05 11.11 16.92
N HIS A 148 18.57 10.59 15.81
CA HIS A 148 18.02 10.82 14.48
C HIS A 148 17.50 9.51 13.89
N PRO A 149 16.59 9.54 12.91
CA PRO A 149 16.12 8.35 12.19
C PRO A 149 17.28 7.55 11.57
N VAL A 150 17.23 6.22 11.59
CA VAL A 150 18.34 5.37 11.11
C VAL A 150 17.87 4.20 10.26
N SER A 151 18.72 3.71 9.36
CA SER A 151 18.50 2.52 8.53
C SER A 151 19.66 1.54 8.64
N ILE A 152 19.33 0.25 8.51
CA ILE A 152 20.30 -0.84 8.36
C ILE A 152 20.31 -1.28 6.90
N LEU A 153 21.48 -1.22 6.28
CA LEU A 153 21.74 -1.53 4.87
C LEU A 153 22.52 -2.84 4.74
N GLU A 154 22.22 -3.63 3.73
CA GLU A 154 23.11 -4.69 3.23
C GLU A 154 24.29 -4.11 2.45
N SER A 155 25.31 -4.93 2.19
CA SER A 155 26.48 -4.53 1.40
C SER A 155 26.13 -4.12 -0.05
N ASN A 156 24.95 -4.49 -0.56
CA ASN A 156 24.41 -4.07 -1.88
C ASN A 156 23.53 -2.79 -1.80
N ASN A 157 23.55 -2.07 -0.67
CA ASN A 157 22.75 -0.87 -0.38
C ASN A 157 21.22 -1.09 -0.31
N LYS A 158 20.74 -2.33 -0.26
CA LYS A 158 19.33 -2.61 0.06
C LYS A 158 19.08 -2.38 1.55
N VAL A 159 17.94 -1.80 1.89
CA VAL A 159 17.53 -1.50 3.26
C VAL A 159 16.81 -2.71 3.85
N GLN A 160 17.34 -3.23 4.96
CA GLN A 160 16.70 -4.31 5.73
C GLN A 160 15.71 -3.77 6.77
N SER A 161 16.02 -2.62 7.37
CA SER A 161 15.09 -1.95 8.29
C SER A 161 15.36 -0.45 8.40
N ALA A 162 14.33 0.29 8.80
CA ALA A 162 14.33 1.72 9.07
C ALA A 162 13.66 1.99 10.43
N ASN A 163 14.38 2.66 11.33
CA ASN A 163 13.82 3.20 12.57
C ASN A 163 13.50 4.67 12.38
N ILE A 164 12.22 4.98 12.32
CA ILE A 164 11.64 6.30 12.10
C ILE A 164 11.36 6.93 13.46
N LEU A 165 11.86 8.15 13.68
CA LEU A 165 11.59 8.91 14.91
C LEU A 165 10.55 10.00 14.63
N LEU A 166 9.41 9.89 15.31
CA LEU A 166 8.33 10.88 15.27
C LEU A 166 8.68 12.11 16.12
N ASN A 167 7.93 13.19 15.94
CA ASN A 167 8.16 14.49 16.58
C ASN A 167 7.66 14.59 18.03
N ASP A 168 7.79 13.51 18.81
CA ASP A 168 7.56 13.47 20.26
C ASP A 168 6.23 14.14 20.70
N GLY A 169 5.14 13.83 19.98
CA GLY A 169 3.78 14.29 20.32
C GLY A 169 3.43 15.72 19.87
N GLN A 170 4.30 16.38 19.08
CA GLN A 170 3.96 17.66 18.46
C GLN A 170 2.86 17.53 17.40
N SER A 171 2.83 16.41 16.69
CA SER A 171 1.69 16.05 15.83
C SER A 171 0.53 15.54 16.66
N ARG A 172 -0.65 16.10 16.45
CA ARG A 172 -1.87 15.73 17.18
C ARG A 172 -3.02 15.49 16.24
N TRP A 173 -3.86 14.53 16.58
CA TRP A 173 -5.18 14.36 16.01
C TRP A 173 -6.06 15.56 16.34
N SER A 174 -7.07 15.83 15.51
CA SER A 174 -8.05 16.91 15.73
C SER A 174 -8.86 16.80 17.05
N ASN A 175 -8.81 15.64 17.72
CA ASN A 175 -9.35 15.44 19.08
C ASN A 175 -8.31 15.67 20.19
N ASN A 176 -7.12 16.20 19.85
CA ASN A 176 -5.94 16.45 20.69
C ASN A 176 -5.14 15.22 21.16
N ASP A 177 -5.53 14.01 20.79
CA ASP A 177 -4.69 12.83 21.02
C ASP A 177 -3.35 12.98 20.26
N GLU A 178 -2.26 12.52 20.87
CA GLU A 178 -0.93 12.54 20.25
C GLU A 178 -0.85 11.49 19.15
N VAL A 179 -0.17 11.83 18.04
CA VAL A 179 0.13 10.83 17.01
C VAL A 179 1.36 10.04 17.44
N VAL A 180 1.21 8.73 17.57
CA VAL A 180 2.25 7.81 18.05
C VAL A 180 2.55 6.71 17.04
N ALA A 181 3.67 6.00 17.21
CA ALA A 181 4.08 4.89 16.35
C ALA A 181 3.00 3.79 16.28
N ASP A 182 2.25 3.60 17.36
CA ASP A 182 1.15 2.63 17.42
C ASP A 182 0.06 2.93 16.39
N ASP A 183 -0.24 4.21 16.12
CA ASP A 183 -1.28 4.60 15.15
C ASP A 183 -0.93 4.11 13.72
N TYR A 184 0.37 4.05 13.39
CA TYR A 184 0.85 3.52 12.11
C TYR A 184 0.72 2.00 12.05
N ILE A 185 1.07 1.31 13.13
CA ILE A 185 0.94 -0.14 13.27
C ILE A 185 -0.53 -0.53 13.17
N ASP A 186 -1.41 0.20 13.87
CA ASP A 186 -2.86 0.02 13.88
C ASP A 186 -3.46 0.11 12.47
N ALA A 187 -2.98 1.06 11.65
CA ALA A 187 -3.40 1.23 10.26
C ALA A 187 -3.04 0.02 9.41
N ILE A 188 -1.79 -0.46 9.50
CA ILE A 188 -1.36 -1.64 8.75
C ILE A 188 -2.09 -2.90 9.23
N HIS A 189 -2.32 -3.05 10.54
CA HIS A 189 -3.12 -4.15 11.07
C HIS A 189 -4.55 -4.15 10.50
N TYR A 190 -5.22 -3.00 10.41
CA TYR A 190 -6.52 -2.94 9.75
C TYR A 190 -6.46 -3.33 8.26
N ILE A 191 -5.41 -2.91 7.54
CA ILE A 191 -5.26 -3.25 6.11
C ILE A 191 -4.99 -4.75 5.92
N LEU A 192 -4.17 -5.36 6.79
CA LEU A 192 -3.81 -6.78 6.73
C LEU A 192 -4.90 -7.71 7.27
N ASP A 193 -5.84 -7.21 8.07
CA ASP A 193 -7.01 -7.97 8.51
C ASP A 193 -7.97 -8.18 7.33
N LEU A 194 -8.13 -9.45 6.92
CA LEU A 194 -8.99 -9.79 5.77
C LEU A 194 -10.47 -9.46 6.01
N SER A 195 -10.91 -9.35 7.27
CA SER A 195 -12.29 -8.94 7.60
C SER A 195 -12.57 -7.47 7.30
N THR A 196 -11.55 -6.61 7.27
CA THR A 196 -11.67 -5.20 6.89
C THR A 196 -12.02 -5.04 5.41
N GLY A 197 -11.55 -5.96 4.55
CA GLY A 197 -11.76 -5.90 3.10
C GLY A 197 -11.08 -4.70 2.45
N SER A 198 -9.89 -4.31 2.92
CA SER A 198 -9.15 -3.15 2.41
C SER A 198 -8.74 -3.30 0.93
N GLN A 199 -8.98 -2.26 0.12
CA GLN A 199 -8.47 -2.15 -1.24
C GLN A 199 -6.95 -1.89 -1.29
N ARG A 200 -6.33 -1.48 -0.16
CA ARG A 200 -4.89 -1.21 -0.07
C ARG A 200 -4.04 -2.44 0.21
N LEU A 201 -4.66 -3.58 0.52
CA LEU A 201 -3.97 -4.81 0.89
C LEU A 201 -2.83 -5.16 -0.08
N THR A 202 -3.12 -5.16 -1.38
CA THR A 202 -2.11 -5.48 -2.40
C THR A 202 -0.94 -4.50 -2.39
N ASN A 203 -1.22 -3.19 -2.30
CA ASN A 203 -0.18 -2.17 -2.23
C ASN A 203 0.73 -2.41 -1.01
N ILE A 204 0.16 -2.61 0.19
CA ILE A 204 0.93 -2.92 1.40
C ILE A 204 1.78 -4.19 1.24
N LEU A 205 1.25 -5.24 0.62
CA LEU A 205 2.02 -6.46 0.36
C LEU A 205 3.20 -6.25 -0.61
N GLN A 206 3.09 -5.32 -1.57
CA GLN A 206 4.21 -4.94 -2.44
C GLN A 206 5.32 -4.17 -1.71
N ARG A 207 5.06 -3.63 -0.51
CA ARG A 207 6.08 -2.91 0.28
C ARG A 207 7.03 -3.84 1.03
N LYS A 208 6.78 -5.15 0.98
CA LYS A 208 7.69 -6.20 1.47
C LYS A 208 7.97 -6.13 2.96
N PHE A 209 7.04 -5.63 3.77
CA PHE A 209 7.17 -5.69 5.22
C PHE A 209 7.26 -7.15 5.69
N ALA A 210 8.21 -7.43 6.58
CA ALA A 210 8.48 -8.79 7.05
C ALA A 210 7.20 -9.44 7.60
N ASN A 211 6.95 -10.69 7.20
CA ASN A 211 5.77 -11.50 7.58
C ASN A 211 4.37 -10.96 7.18
N ALA A 212 4.25 -9.80 6.53
CA ALA A 212 2.93 -9.28 6.12
C ALA A 212 2.20 -10.24 5.17
N GLN A 213 2.93 -10.81 4.20
CA GLN A 213 2.40 -11.82 3.28
C GLN A 213 2.01 -13.10 4.02
N THR A 214 2.87 -13.60 4.91
CA THR A 214 2.63 -14.81 5.72
C THR A 214 1.37 -14.68 6.57
N ILE A 215 1.12 -13.52 7.18
CA ILE A 215 -0.10 -13.26 7.96
C ILE A 215 -1.36 -13.37 7.09
N VAL A 216 -1.32 -12.78 5.89
CA VAL A 216 -2.45 -12.87 4.93
C VAL A 216 -2.65 -14.30 4.45
N ASP A 217 -1.57 -15.03 4.20
CA ASP A 217 -1.62 -16.43 3.76
C ASP A 217 -2.21 -17.33 4.86
N LEU A 218 -1.84 -17.12 6.13
CA LEU A 218 -2.36 -17.86 7.27
C LEU A 218 -3.83 -17.54 7.56
N GLN A 219 -4.25 -16.28 7.39
CA GLN A 219 -5.67 -15.94 7.46
C GLN A 219 -6.47 -16.60 6.33
N ASN A 220 -5.94 -16.63 5.10
CA ASN A 220 -6.54 -17.38 4.00
C ASN A 220 -6.55 -18.89 4.26
N GLU A 221 -5.51 -19.45 4.88
CA GLU A 221 -5.48 -20.86 5.31
C GLU A 221 -6.57 -21.13 6.37
N TYR A 222 -6.75 -20.22 7.32
CA TYR A 222 -7.80 -20.30 8.34
C TYR A 222 -9.19 -20.28 7.68
N ILE A 223 -9.46 -19.33 6.78
CA ILE A 223 -10.71 -19.28 6.00
C ILE A 223 -10.90 -20.58 5.21
N ARG A 224 -9.83 -21.06 4.57
CA ARG A 224 -9.84 -22.31 3.82
C ARG A 224 -10.20 -23.51 4.67
N LYS A 225 -9.61 -23.66 5.85
CA LYS A 225 -9.89 -24.80 6.74
C LYS A 225 -11.25 -24.66 7.39
N PHE A 226 -11.58 -23.50 7.95
CA PHE A 226 -12.71 -23.34 8.87
C PHE A 226 -13.93 -22.64 8.28
N GLY A 227 -13.81 -22.02 7.11
CA GLY A 227 -14.91 -21.39 6.38
C GLY A 227 -15.33 -19.99 6.86
N VAL A 228 -14.57 -19.39 7.78
CA VAL A 228 -14.80 -18.08 8.38
C VAL A 228 -13.47 -17.36 8.62
N THR A 229 -13.49 -16.04 8.78
CA THR A 229 -12.31 -15.27 9.22
C THR A 229 -12.09 -15.44 10.72
N TYR A 230 -10.84 -15.52 11.16
CA TYR A 230 -10.53 -15.43 12.59
C TYR A 230 -10.72 -14.00 13.07
N ASN A 231 -11.49 -13.79 14.14
CA ASN A 231 -11.75 -12.45 14.66
C ASN A 231 -10.55 -11.95 15.48
N ASN A 232 -10.19 -10.68 15.29
CA ASN A 232 -9.10 -10.01 16.02
C ASN A 232 -7.73 -10.72 15.85
N PRO A 233 -7.23 -10.91 14.61
CA PRO A 233 -5.97 -11.62 14.37
C PRO A 233 -4.75 -10.98 15.04
N PHE A 234 -4.82 -9.68 15.36
CA PHE A 234 -3.75 -8.93 16.03
C PHE A 234 -3.92 -8.83 17.56
N GLN A 235 -5.00 -9.37 18.13
CA GLN A 235 -5.23 -9.45 19.58
C GLN A 235 -5.26 -8.09 20.29
N TYR A 236 -6.02 -7.13 19.76
CA TYR A 236 -6.30 -5.89 20.50
C TYR A 236 -7.30 -6.15 21.64
N PRO A 237 -7.06 -5.64 22.85
CA PRO A 237 -8.06 -5.65 23.93
C PRO A 237 -9.24 -4.73 23.61
N GLU A 238 -10.39 -4.98 24.24
CA GLU A 238 -11.52 -4.05 24.18
C GLU A 238 -11.25 -2.78 25.01
N PHE A 239 -11.93 -1.68 24.70
CA PHE A 239 -11.87 -0.46 25.50
C PHE A 239 -12.83 -0.49 26.69
N LYS A 240 -12.37 0.04 27.83
CA LYS A 240 -13.17 0.28 29.03
C LYS A 240 -12.98 1.71 29.52
N LYS A 241 -14.05 2.32 30.03
CA LYS A 241 -14.02 3.64 30.65
C LYS A 241 -13.58 3.52 32.11
N ILE A 242 -12.46 4.15 32.47
CA ILE A 242 -11.90 4.21 33.83
C ILE A 242 -11.53 5.67 34.10
N ASP A 243 -12.00 6.24 35.21
CA ASP A 243 -11.78 7.65 35.58
C ASP A 243 -12.09 8.64 34.45
N ASN A 244 -13.23 8.45 33.78
CA ASN A 244 -13.69 9.22 32.61
C ASN A 244 -12.81 9.16 31.35
N LYS A 245 -11.77 8.32 31.32
CA LYS A 245 -10.94 8.06 30.13
C LYS A 245 -11.17 6.65 29.61
N TYR A 246 -11.20 6.50 28.29
CA TYR A 246 -11.18 5.19 27.64
C TYR A 246 -9.76 4.68 27.53
N GLN A 247 -9.54 3.45 28.00
CA GLN A 247 -8.28 2.72 27.94
C GLN A 247 -8.51 1.24 27.61
N TYR A 248 -7.50 0.56 27.09
CA TYR A 248 -7.58 -0.86 26.77
C TYR A 248 -7.73 -1.70 28.06
N ASP A 249 -8.71 -2.60 28.10
CA ASP A 249 -8.97 -3.52 29.21
C ASP A 249 -8.09 -4.77 29.14
N VAL A 250 -6.79 -4.55 29.34
CA VAL A 250 -5.74 -5.57 29.24
C VAL A 250 -5.79 -6.64 30.36
N PHE A 251 -6.62 -6.42 31.38
CA PHE A 251 -6.79 -7.34 32.51
C PHE A 251 -8.14 -8.08 32.50
N ASN A 252 -8.96 -7.86 31.48
CA ASN A 252 -10.16 -8.65 31.26
C ASN A 252 -9.79 -10.14 31.21
N PRO A 253 -10.40 -11.02 32.04
CA PRO A 253 -10.11 -12.46 32.02
C PRO A 253 -10.30 -13.11 30.64
N ASN A 254 -11.23 -12.61 29.82
CA ASN A 254 -11.46 -13.08 28.45
C ASN A 254 -10.36 -12.65 27.48
N TYR A 255 -9.59 -11.62 27.78
CA TYR A 255 -8.41 -11.24 27.00
C TYR A 255 -7.16 -11.95 27.55
N LYS A 256 -6.93 -11.82 28.86
CA LYS A 256 -5.72 -12.29 29.55
C LYS A 256 -5.45 -13.78 29.36
N ASN A 257 -6.48 -14.63 29.51
CA ASN A 257 -6.32 -16.08 29.52
C ASN A 257 -6.58 -16.75 28.16
N LYS A 258 -6.85 -15.96 27.10
CA LYS A 258 -7.40 -16.47 25.83
C LYS A 258 -6.78 -15.81 24.59
N LEU A 259 -5.53 -15.37 24.65
CA LEU A 259 -4.81 -14.94 23.44
C LEU A 259 -4.77 -16.11 22.44
N TYR A 260 -5.21 -15.85 21.21
CA TYR A 260 -5.37 -16.86 20.16
C TYR A 260 -6.17 -18.08 20.61
N ALA A 261 -7.22 -17.87 21.42
CA ALA A 261 -8.13 -18.95 21.80
C ALA A 261 -8.96 -19.42 20.61
N SER A 262 -9.36 -20.69 20.66
CA SER A 262 -10.27 -21.30 19.70
C SER A 262 -11.58 -20.52 19.62
N GLN A 263 -12.02 -20.22 18.40
CA GLN A 263 -13.30 -19.59 18.11
C GLN A 263 -14.31 -20.62 17.59
N ILE A 264 -14.30 -21.83 18.17
CA ILE A 264 -15.13 -22.95 17.73
C ILE A 264 -16.61 -22.61 17.60
N GLU A 265 -17.18 -21.83 18.53
CA GLU A 265 -18.58 -21.41 18.44
C GLU A 265 -18.85 -20.54 17.21
N HIS A 266 -17.91 -19.62 16.89
CA HIS A 266 -17.99 -18.80 15.69
C HIS A 266 -17.89 -19.64 14.42
N ILE A 267 -16.98 -20.63 14.40
CA ILE A 267 -16.83 -21.59 13.29
C ILE A 267 -18.13 -22.36 13.08
N LEU A 268 -18.67 -23.00 14.13
CA LEU A 268 -19.86 -23.84 14.02
C LEU A 268 -21.12 -23.04 13.62
N LYS A 269 -21.22 -21.77 14.05
CA LYS A 269 -22.37 -20.91 13.77
C LYS A 269 -22.33 -20.31 12.37
N ASN A 270 -21.16 -19.82 11.92
CA ASN A 270 -21.07 -18.93 10.75
C ASN A 270 -20.42 -19.58 9.53
N SER A 271 -19.71 -20.70 9.70
CA SER A 271 -19.07 -21.39 8.57
C SER A 271 -20.08 -22.14 7.72
N ASN A 272 -20.10 -21.89 6.41
CA ASN A 272 -20.88 -22.71 5.48
C ASN A 272 -20.47 -24.19 5.50
N LYS A 273 -19.26 -24.52 5.99
CA LYS A 273 -18.77 -25.90 6.10
C LYS A 273 -19.43 -26.68 7.23
N TYR A 274 -19.79 -26.00 8.32
CA TYR A 274 -20.22 -26.64 9.58
C TYR A 274 -21.60 -26.21 10.05
N ARG A 275 -22.10 -25.04 9.59
CA ARG A 275 -23.41 -24.52 9.95
C ARG A 275 -24.48 -25.57 9.62
N ASN A 276 -25.39 -25.78 10.57
CA ASN A 276 -26.47 -26.75 10.51
C ASN A 276 -26.04 -28.24 10.45
N LYS A 277 -24.75 -28.57 10.59
CA LYS A 277 -24.29 -29.97 10.73
C LYS A 277 -24.24 -30.38 12.19
N LYS A 278 -24.72 -31.59 12.50
CA LYS A 278 -24.49 -32.24 13.80
C LYS A 278 -23.10 -32.88 13.78
N LEU A 279 -22.17 -32.34 14.56
CA LEU A 279 -20.82 -32.87 14.71
C LEU A 279 -20.69 -33.61 16.04
N THR A 280 -19.92 -34.69 16.06
CA THR A 280 -19.58 -35.40 17.30
C THR A 280 -18.54 -34.61 18.11
N GLN A 281 -18.43 -34.90 19.41
CA GLN A 281 -17.41 -34.25 20.25
C GLN A 281 -15.98 -34.48 19.72
N GLN A 282 -15.70 -35.68 19.18
CA GLN A 282 -14.41 -36.00 18.58
C GLN A 282 -14.09 -35.11 17.37
N GLN A 283 -15.10 -34.83 16.52
CA GLN A 283 -14.93 -33.92 15.39
C GLN A 283 -14.69 -32.49 15.84
N ILE A 284 -15.39 -32.04 16.89
CA ILE A 284 -15.20 -30.70 17.47
C ILE A 284 -13.78 -30.55 18.03
N GLU A 285 -13.28 -31.54 18.77
CA GLU A 285 -11.91 -31.51 19.30
C GLU A 285 -10.85 -31.58 18.20
N GLN A 286 -11.11 -32.32 17.13
CA GLN A 286 -10.23 -32.33 15.95
C GLN A 286 -10.17 -30.94 15.28
N ILE A 287 -11.31 -30.27 15.12
CA ILE A 287 -11.35 -28.90 14.57
C ILE A 287 -10.56 -27.95 15.46
N LYS A 288 -10.74 -28.01 16.79
CA LYS A 288 -9.95 -27.18 17.73
C LYS A 288 -8.46 -27.42 17.62
N LYS A 289 -8.03 -28.67 17.44
CA LYS A 289 -6.62 -29.02 17.26
C LYS A 289 -6.05 -28.45 15.97
N GLU A 290 -6.77 -28.60 14.87
CA GLU A 290 -6.40 -28.03 13.57
C GLU A 290 -6.38 -26.49 13.62
N GLU A 291 -7.35 -25.90 14.30
CA GLU A 291 -7.44 -24.45 14.51
C GLU A 291 -6.21 -23.96 15.27
N LYS A 292 -5.86 -24.63 16.37
CA LYS A 292 -4.71 -24.28 17.19
C LYS A 292 -3.40 -24.29 16.40
N GLU A 293 -3.20 -25.26 15.51
CA GLU A 293 -2.00 -25.32 14.65
C GLU A 293 -1.87 -24.07 13.75
N VAL A 294 -2.98 -23.63 13.14
CA VAL A 294 -2.97 -22.42 12.29
C VAL A 294 -2.78 -21.17 13.15
N LEU A 295 -3.43 -21.10 14.31
CA LEU A 295 -3.33 -19.96 15.22
C LEU A 295 -1.93 -19.80 15.82
N ASP A 296 -1.23 -20.90 16.11
CA ASP A 296 0.15 -20.86 16.60
C ASP A 296 1.09 -20.30 15.53
N LYS A 297 0.91 -20.69 14.26
CA LYS A 297 1.66 -20.11 13.13
C LYS A 297 1.32 -18.62 12.96
N LEU A 298 0.04 -18.26 13.06
CA LEU A 298 -0.41 -16.87 12.95
C LEU A 298 0.20 -16.01 14.07
N GLN A 299 0.19 -16.50 15.30
CA GLN A 299 0.80 -15.82 16.43
C GLN A 299 2.30 -15.56 16.20
N GLN A 300 3.04 -16.55 15.68
CA GLN A 300 4.46 -16.37 15.38
C GLN A 300 4.69 -15.36 14.25
N ALA A 301 3.86 -15.40 13.20
CA ALA A 301 3.95 -14.46 12.09
C ALA A 301 3.64 -13.02 12.54
N VAL A 302 2.61 -12.82 13.38
CA VAL A 302 2.26 -11.50 13.94
C VAL A 302 3.37 -10.95 14.84
N LYS A 303 3.99 -11.79 15.68
CA LYS A 303 5.13 -11.36 16.53
C LYS A 303 6.37 -10.96 15.74
N LYS A 304 6.50 -11.46 14.50
CA LYS A 304 7.57 -11.14 13.57
C LYS A 304 7.11 -10.23 12.44
N LEU A 305 5.92 -9.62 12.56
CA LEU A 305 5.49 -8.59 11.63
C LEU A 305 6.50 -7.45 11.73
N GLY A 306 7.09 -7.06 10.61
CA GLY A 306 8.17 -6.08 10.54
C GLY A 306 7.75 -4.65 10.88
N LEU A 307 6.88 -4.46 11.87
CA LEU A 307 6.35 -3.18 12.32
C LEU A 307 6.36 -3.19 13.84
N TYR A 308 7.25 -2.39 14.43
CA TYR A 308 7.48 -2.38 15.87
C TYR A 308 7.40 -0.96 16.42
N SER A 309 6.80 -0.83 17.60
CA SER A 309 6.79 0.39 18.40
C SER A 309 7.77 0.24 19.56
N GLY A 310 8.35 1.34 20.02
CA GLY A 310 9.20 1.32 21.21
C GLY A 310 8.40 1.34 22.52
N ARG A 311 7.06 1.45 22.48
CA ARG A 311 6.21 1.41 23.67
C ARG A 311 6.44 0.13 24.47
N LEU A 312 6.52 0.25 25.79
CA LEU A 312 6.77 -0.88 26.71
C LEU A 312 5.49 -1.50 27.27
N TYR A 313 4.49 -0.68 27.63
CA TYR A 313 3.29 -1.13 28.32
C TYR A 313 2.03 -0.52 27.70
N TRP A 314 0.93 -1.26 27.69
CA TRP A 314 -0.36 -0.74 27.24
C TRP A 314 -0.82 0.44 28.08
N ASN A 315 -1.52 1.39 27.46
CA ASN A 315 -2.15 2.57 28.08
C ASN A 315 -1.22 3.65 28.65
N TYR A 316 0.10 3.43 28.73
CA TYR A 316 1.04 4.36 29.36
C TYR A 316 2.22 4.69 28.43
N SER A 317 2.69 5.92 28.48
CA SER A 317 3.92 6.36 27.80
C SER A 317 5.16 5.76 28.45
N ASN A 318 6.26 5.60 27.70
CA ASN A 318 7.51 5.14 28.29
C ASN A 318 8.07 6.14 29.30
N LYS A 319 7.83 7.45 29.11
CA LYS A 319 8.21 8.47 30.08
C LYS A 319 7.51 8.26 31.42
N GLU A 320 6.20 8.07 31.43
CA GLU A 320 5.44 7.82 32.67
C GLU A 320 5.92 6.56 33.40
N ILE A 321 6.17 5.49 32.65
CA ILE A 321 6.62 4.22 33.22
C ILE A 321 8.05 4.34 33.77
N LEU A 322 9.02 4.67 32.92
CA LEU A 322 10.42 4.57 33.28
C LEU A 322 10.83 5.60 34.34
N SER A 323 10.23 6.80 34.33
CA SER A 323 10.44 7.80 35.39
C SER A 323 9.85 7.38 36.75
N SER A 324 8.91 6.43 36.75
CA SER A 324 8.27 5.90 37.96
C SER A 324 8.99 4.68 38.55
N VAL A 325 9.88 4.03 37.80
CA VAL A 325 10.60 2.82 38.25
C VAL A 325 11.35 3.02 39.57
N PRO A 326 12.13 4.11 39.79
CA PRO A 326 12.85 4.32 41.05
C PRO A 326 11.96 4.36 42.31
N TYR A 327 10.67 4.64 42.14
CA TYR A 327 9.69 4.79 43.21
C TYR A 327 8.80 3.54 43.37
N SER A 328 9.07 2.47 42.62
CA SER A 328 8.19 1.31 42.47
C SER A 328 8.87 0.04 42.99
N PRO A 329 8.67 -0.34 44.27
CA PRO A 329 9.46 -1.39 44.92
C PRO A 329 9.12 -2.82 44.46
N ASP A 330 7.92 -3.03 43.88
CA ASP A 330 7.49 -4.32 43.33
C ASP A 330 7.50 -4.36 41.80
N PHE A 331 8.17 -3.40 41.15
CA PHE A 331 8.33 -3.40 39.70
C PHE A 331 9.30 -4.50 39.26
N ASP A 332 8.86 -5.32 38.31
CA ASP A 332 9.65 -6.35 37.65
C ASP A 332 9.58 -6.13 36.13
N PRO A 333 10.70 -5.73 35.49
CA PRO A 333 10.75 -5.51 34.04
C PRO A 333 10.63 -6.81 33.23
N ASN A 334 10.86 -7.98 33.82
CA ASN A 334 10.81 -9.26 33.13
C ASN A 334 9.40 -9.85 33.10
N ALA A 335 8.58 -9.57 34.12
CA ALA A 335 7.19 -10.02 34.17
C ALA A 335 6.33 -9.40 33.05
N ASP A 336 5.39 -10.18 32.51
CA ASP A 336 4.38 -9.69 31.55
C ASP A 336 3.42 -8.69 32.20
N GLU A 337 3.10 -8.93 33.48
CA GLU A 337 2.30 -8.06 34.33
C GLU A 337 3.11 -7.68 35.56
N THR A 338 3.13 -6.40 35.91
CA THR A 338 3.87 -5.91 37.08
C THR A 338 3.17 -4.72 37.74
N ILE A 339 3.68 -4.30 38.90
CA ILE A 339 3.15 -3.19 39.69
C ILE A 339 4.09 -2.01 39.58
N ILE A 340 3.53 -0.84 39.31
CA ILE A 340 4.27 0.42 39.24
C ILE A 340 3.56 1.50 40.05
N MET A 341 4.33 2.39 40.68
CA MET A 341 3.81 3.51 41.46
C MET A 341 3.69 4.76 40.58
N LEU A 342 2.55 4.97 39.94
CA LEU A 342 2.29 6.13 39.07
C LEU A 342 1.89 7.38 39.87
N PRO A 343 2.05 8.60 39.32
CA PRO A 343 1.52 9.82 39.91
C PRO A 343 0.04 9.71 40.27
N ASN A 344 -0.33 10.12 41.48
CA ASN A 344 -1.73 10.11 41.90
C ASN A 344 -2.46 11.34 41.37
N LEU A 345 -3.32 11.15 40.37
CA LEU A 345 -4.08 12.23 39.73
C LEU A 345 -4.99 12.99 40.71
N GLU A 346 -5.50 12.33 41.75
CA GLU A 346 -6.32 13.00 42.79
C GLU A 346 -5.53 14.10 43.49
N ARG A 347 -4.25 13.86 43.78
CA ARG A 347 -3.37 14.85 44.41
C ARG A 347 -3.02 16.02 43.47
N LEU A 348 -3.04 15.77 42.17
CA LEU A 348 -2.77 16.77 41.13
C LEU A 348 -3.99 17.64 40.80
N ASN A 349 -5.15 17.39 41.41
CA ASN A 349 -6.34 18.19 41.20
C ASN A 349 -6.10 19.65 41.62
N PRO A 350 -6.21 20.63 40.69
CA PRO A 350 -5.94 22.03 40.98
C PRO A 350 -6.87 22.61 42.05
N ASN A 351 -8.06 22.04 42.22
CA ASN A 351 -9.09 22.51 43.16
C ASN A 351 -8.84 22.14 44.63
N LEU A 352 -7.82 21.32 44.93
CA LEU A 352 -7.46 20.95 46.29
C LEU A 352 -6.47 21.94 46.91
N SER A 353 -6.69 22.30 48.18
CA SER A 353 -5.76 23.12 48.96
C SER A 353 -4.44 22.41 49.23
N VAL A 354 -3.38 23.16 49.56
CA VAL A 354 -2.06 22.60 49.89
C VAL A 354 -2.14 21.59 51.04
N GLU A 355 -2.98 21.85 52.04
CA GLU A 355 -3.18 20.96 53.19
C GLU A 355 -3.94 19.68 52.80
N GLN A 356 -4.99 19.81 51.99
CA GLN A 356 -5.74 18.65 51.47
C GLN A 356 -4.84 17.74 50.62
N ARG A 357 -3.96 18.32 49.79
CA ARG A 357 -3.01 17.54 48.98
C ARG A 357 -2.02 16.75 49.83
N LYS A 358 -1.60 17.27 50.99
CA LYS A 358 -0.67 16.56 51.89
C LYS A 358 -1.24 15.25 52.43
N LEU A 359 -2.57 15.14 52.56
CA LEU A 359 -3.27 13.95 53.04
C LEU A 359 -3.43 12.84 51.98
N ILE A 360 -3.24 13.18 50.70
CA ILE A 360 -3.39 12.24 49.57
C ILE A 360 -2.00 11.70 49.21
N PRO A 361 -1.80 10.38 49.05
CA PRO A 361 -0.51 9.83 48.61
C PRO A 361 0.01 10.48 47.33
N GLN A 362 1.32 10.70 47.22
CA GLN A 362 1.95 11.24 46.02
C GLN A 362 1.77 10.30 44.82
N ARG A 363 1.99 9.00 45.03
CA ARG A 363 1.90 7.97 43.99
C ARG A 363 0.94 6.85 44.40
N LYS A 364 0.39 6.15 43.41
CA LYS A 364 -0.55 5.04 43.57
C LYS A 364 -0.06 3.83 42.80
N ALA A 365 -0.15 2.65 43.41
CA ALA A 365 0.14 1.37 42.78
C ALA A 365 -0.86 1.10 41.66
N VAL A 366 -0.33 0.79 40.49
CA VAL A 366 -1.08 0.47 39.27
C VAL A 366 -0.50 -0.79 38.67
N LYS A 367 -1.38 -1.73 38.32
CA LYS A 367 -1.01 -2.93 37.57
C LYS A 367 -0.88 -2.57 36.10
N ILE A 368 0.21 -2.97 35.46
CA ILE A 368 0.51 -2.70 34.05
C ILE A 368 0.83 -4.00 33.31
N LYS A 369 0.58 -4.03 31.99
CA LYS A 369 0.82 -5.19 31.10
C LYS A 369 1.67 -4.78 29.92
N LYS A 370 2.65 -5.62 29.55
CA LYS A 370 3.55 -5.35 28.41
C LYS A 370 2.78 -5.18 27.10
N TYR A 371 3.28 -4.27 26.27
CA TYR A 371 2.75 -4.02 24.94
C TYR A 371 3.11 -5.17 24.00
N LEU A 372 2.19 -5.55 23.10
CA LEU A 372 2.36 -6.75 22.26
C LEU A 372 3.31 -6.54 21.08
N PHE A 373 3.38 -5.31 20.55
CA PHE A 373 4.10 -4.98 19.31
C PHE A 373 5.43 -4.25 19.58
N THR A 374 6.01 -4.46 20.76
CA THR A 374 7.39 -4.06 21.05
C THR A 374 8.36 -5.00 20.36
N ASP A 375 9.44 -4.48 19.77
CA ASP A 375 10.47 -5.33 19.17
C ASP A 375 11.12 -6.23 20.25
N PRO A 376 11.02 -7.57 20.14
CA PRO A 376 11.55 -8.49 21.15
C PRO A 376 13.08 -8.46 21.27
N ARG A 377 13.79 -7.90 20.27
CA ARG A 377 15.25 -7.73 20.31
C ARG A 377 15.67 -6.52 21.14
N GLN A 378 14.77 -5.57 21.39
CA GLN A 378 15.10 -4.37 22.14
C GLN A 378 15.16 -4.67 23.64
N LYS A 379 16.30 -4.34 24.24
CA LYS A 379 16.58 -4.53 25.67
C LYS A 379 16.69 -3.19 26.39
N PHE A 380 16.75 -3.25 27.72
CA PHE A 380 17.13 -2.09 28.52
C PHE A 380 18.64 -1.83 28.42
N SER A 381 19.04 -0.55 28.46
CA SER A 381 20.45 -0.17 28.51
C SER A 381 21.02 -0.32 29.93
N LYS A 382 22.34 -0.16 30.09
CA LYS A 382 23.00 -0.21 31.41
C LYS A 382 22.50 0.88 32.37
N GLU A 383 22.09 2.02 31.85
CA GLU A 383 21.53 3.13 32.63
C GLU A 383 20.21 2.77 33.32
N PHE A 384 19.50 1.76 32.82
CA PHE A 384 18.27 1.27 33.45
C PHE A 384 18.53 0.55 34.77
N ASP A 385 19.70 -0.08 34.92
CA ASP A 385 20.08 -0.80 36.14
C ASP A 385 20.12 0.14 37.36
N GLU A 386 20.45 1.42 37.15
CA GLU A 386 20.41 2.45 38.21
C GLU A 386 18.98 2.77 38.65
N LEU A 387 18.00 2.70 37.75
CA LEU A 387 16.58 2.88 38.14
C LEU A 387 16.10 1.69 38.98
N LEU A 388 16.47 0.47 38.56
CA LEU A 388 16.15 -0.76 39.30
C LEU A 388 16.85 -0.82 40.66
N LYS A 389 18.08 -0.32 40.76
CA LYS A 389 18.81 -0.25 42.02
C LYS A 389 18.05 0.59 43.04
N LYS A 390 17.58 1.78 42.66
CA LYS A 390 16.75 2.65 43.51
C LYS A 390 15.43 1.99 43.91
N SER A 391 14.77 1.32 42.96
CA SER A 391 13.56 0.52 43.24
C SER A 391 13.82 -0.57 44.31
N LYS A 392 14.91 -1.32 44.18
CA LYS A 392 15.31 -2.36 45.14
C LYS A 392 15.70 -1.79 46.51
N GLU A 393 16.42 -0.67 46.54
CA GLU A 393 16.74 0.04 47.79
C GLU A 393 15.47 0.50 48.53
N LEU A 394 14.46 0.98 47.80
CA LEU A 394 13.16 1.30 48.36
C LEU A 394 12.44 0.05 48.88
N LYS A 395 12.46 -1.05 48.11
CA LYS A 395 11.86 -2.33 48.51
C LYS A 395 12.44 -2.83 49.84
N ASN A 396 13.75 -2.73 50.03
CA ASN A 396 14.43 -3.16 51.26
C ASN A 396 14.02 -2.36 52.51
N LYS A 397 13.41 -1.17 52.35
CA LYS A 397 12.88 -0.35 53.46
C LYS A 397 11.44 -0.71 53.84
N LEU A 398 10.79 -1.59 53.07
CA LEU A 398 9.38 -1.92 53.22
C LEU A 398 9.22 -3.36 53.73
N SER A 399 8.27 -3.56 54.65
CA SER A 399 7.84 -4.88 55.11
C SER A 399 6.59 -5.39 54.38
N VAL A 400 6.04 -4.61 53.45
CA VAL A 400 4.81 -4.91 52.71
C VAL A 400 5.09 -5.07 51.22
N SER A 401 4.43 -6.04 50.60
CA SER A 401 4.38 -6.21 49.14
C SER A 401 2.97 -5.98 48.63
N TYR A 402 2.85 -5.57 47.37
CA TYR A 402 1.56 -5.30 46.76
C TYR A 402 0.70 -6.56 46.63
N SER A 403 -0.58 -6.42 46.98
CA SER A 403 -1.68 -7.32 46.63
C SER A 403 -2.95 -6.51 46.38
N GLU A 404 -3.90 -7.05 45.63
CA GLU A 404 -5.16 -6.35 45.35
C GLU A 404 -5.96 -6.07 46.65
N ASN A 405 -5.82 -6.93 47.67
CA ASN A 405 -6.51 -6.80 48.96
C ASN A 405 -5.87 -5.79 49.93
N ASN A 406 -4.60 -5.41 49.73
CA ASN A 406 -3.88 -4.48 50.63
C ASN A 406 -3.47 -3.16 49.95
N SER A 407 -3.99 -2.85 48.76
CA SER A 407 -3.57 -1.71 47.94
C SER A 407 -3.53 -0.38 48.70
N LYS A 408 -4.52 -0.09 49.55
CA LYS A 408 -4.54 1.15 50.37
C LYS A 408 -3.39 1.20 51.38
N THR A 409 -3.18 0.13 52.13
CA THR A 409 -2.09 0.00 53.11
C THR A 409 -0.74 0.08 52.41
N TYR A 410 -0.58 -0.65 51.31
CA TYR A 410 0.63 -0.62 50.48
C TYR A 410 0.97 0.79 50.01
N ASN A 411 0.00 1.49 49.41
CA ASN A 411 0.19 2.86 48.93
C ASN A 411 0.65 3.80 50.05
N ASN A 412 0.07 3.68 51.24
CA ASN A 412 0.45 4.51 52.39
C ASN A 412 1.88 4.22 52.86
N GLU A 413 2.26 2.95 53.02
CA GLU A 413 3.60 2.56 53.48
C GLU A 413 4.68 2.94 52.46
N VAL A 414 4.45 2.71 51.16
CA VAL A 414 5.41 3.10 50.11
C VAL A 414 5.58 4.63 50.07
N ASN A 415 4.48 5.39 50.17
CA ASN A 415 4.58 6.86 50.16
C ASN A 415 5.26 7.41 51.42
N LYS A 416 5.07 6.75 52.58
CA LYS A 416 5.80 7.08 53.81
C LYS A 416 7.31 6.84 53.66
N ALA A 417 7.70 5.76 52.97
CA ALA A 417 9.10 5.45 52.69
C ALA A 417 9.80 6.45 51.76
N TYR A 418 9.06 7.29 51.03
CA TYR A 418 9.64 8.40 50.25
C TYR A 418 10.17 9.55 51.13
N GLY A 419 9.74 9.64 52.40
CA GLY A 419 10.08 10.74 53.30
C GLY A 419 9.64 12.10 52.75
N ASN A 420 10.52 13.10 52.85
CA ASN A 420 10.27 14.47 52.37
C ASN A 420 10.52 14.64 50.86
N THR A 421 10.80 13.56 50.13
CA THR A 421 11.12 13.63 48.70
C THR A 421 9.87 13.98 47.90
N ASN A 422 9.96 15.01 47.06
CA ASN A 422 8.96 15.25 46.03
C ASN A 422 9.16 14.25 44.88
N THR A 423 8.25 13.28 44.79
CA THR A 423 8.30 12.23 43.77
C THR A 423 7.51 12.58 42.52
N LEU A 424 6.83 13.73 42.50
CA LEU A 424 5.97 14.17 41.38
C LEU A 424 6.65 15.19 40.46
N SER A 425 7.56 16.01 41.00
CA SER A 425 8.39 16.94 40.23
C SER A 425 9.71 17.14 40.95
N ASN A 426 10.80 16.92 40.20
CA ASN A 426 12.18 17.10 40.60
C ASN A 426 13.05 17.07 39.33
N GLU A 427 14.32 17.47 39.44
CA GLU A 427 15.25 17.54 38.31
C GLU A 427 15.25 16.26 37.45
N PHE A 428 15.25 15.08 38.08
CA PHE A 428 15.23 13.80 37.37
C PHE A 428 13.93 13.56 36.58
N ILE A 429 12.77 13.88 37.15
CA ILE A 429 11.46 13.73 36.48
C ILE A 429 11.30 14.77 35.36
N ASP A 430 11.67 16.01 35.64
CA ASP A 430 11.40 17.15 34.77
C ASP A 430 12.28 17.09 33.51
N SER A 431 13.53 16.61 33.63
CA SER A 431 14.45 16.40 32.50
C SER A 431 14.48 14.95 31.98
N PHE A 432 13.48 14.11 32.31
CA PHE A 432 13.52 12.68 31.99
C PHE A 432 13.44 12.42 30.48
N ASN A 433 14.39 11.63 29.96
CA ASN A 433 14.40 11.14 28.57
C ASN A 433 14.35 9.61 28.54
N ALA A 434 13.22 9.06 28.08
CA ALA A 434 12.98 7.61 28.03
C ALA A 434 13.93 6.88 27.06
N LYS A 435 14.33 7.52 25.96
CA LYS A 435 15.17 6.92 24.90
C LYS A 435 16.55 6.48 25.42
N LYS A 436 17.07 7.11 26.48
CA LYS A 436 18.36 6.79 27.11
C LYS A 436 18.41 5.41 27.76
N TYR A 437 17.25 4.85 28.12
CA TYR A 437 17.16 3.58 28.85
C TYR A 437 16.98 2.36 27.95
N ARG A 438 17.21 2.52 26.63
CA ARG A 438 17.01 1.50 25.60
C ARG A 438 18.35 1.16 24.95
N TRP A 439 18.52 -0.11 24.60
CA TRP A 439 19.83 -0.68 24.26
C TRP A 439 20.34 -0.24 22.88
N HIS A 440 19.57 -0.47 21.81
CA HIS A 440 20.00 -0.21 20.43
C HIS A 440 19.20 0.93 19.81
N ARG A 441 19.86 1.92 19.17
CA ARG A 441 19.20 3.07 18.51
C ARG A 441 18.61 2.74 17.14
N GLU A 442 19.07 1.65 16.54
CA GLU A 442 18.56 1.03 15.32
C GLU A 442 17.27 0.22 15.58
N LEU A 443 16.92 0.01 16.85
CA LEU A 443 15.65 -0.54 17.30
C LEU A 443 14.75 0.57 17.83
N ALA A 444 13.43 0.34 17.83
CA ALA A 444 12.48 1.31 18.33
C ALA A 444 12.71 1.62 19.83
N LEU A 445 12.73 2.92 20.19
CA LEU A 445 13.14 3.39 21.51
C LEU A 445 11.93 3.63 22.44
N ASP A 446 10.91 4.31 21.93
CA ASP A 446 9.69 4.65 22.65
C ASP A 446 8.45 4.66 21.75
N GLU A 447 7.30 5.06 22.30
CA GLU A 447 6.04 5.19 21.55
C GLU A 447 6.11 6.18 20.37
N TYR A 448 7.18 6.97 20.26
CA TYR A 448 7.46 7.87 19.13
C TYR A 448 8.49 7.28 18.16
N SER A 449 8.84 6.01 18.31
CA SER A 449 9.78 5.30 17.44
C SER A 449 9.06 4.18 16.70
N LEU A 450 8.93 4.33 15.38
CA LEU A 450 8.37 3.31 14.50
C LEU A 450 9.50 2.60 13.75
N ARG A 451 9.69 1.31 14.00
CA ARG A 451 10.63 0.50 13.24
C ARG A 451 9.90 -0.33 12.19
N VAL A 452 10.32 -0.16 10.94
CA VAL A 452 9.87 -0.93 9.78
C VAL A 452 11.01 -1.87 9.38
N GLU A 453 10.70 -3.16 9.28
CA GLU A 453 11.59 -4.22 8.83
C GLU A 453 11.03 -4.87 7.57
N TYR A 454 11.89 -5.01 6.56
CA TYR A 454 11.57 -5.59 5.27
C TYR A 454 11.91 -7.08 5.24
N SER A 455 11.34 -7.82 4.29
CA SER A 455 11.59 -9.25 4.14
C SER A 455 13.07 -9.55 3.97
N ALA A 456 13.60 -10.50 4.72
CA ALA A 456 14.99 -10.94 4.60
C ALA A 456 15.30 -11.54 3.21
N SER A 457 14.30 -12.16 2.56
CA SER A 457 14.41 -12.69 1.20
C SER A 457 14.33 -11.61 0.12
N GLU A 458 13.85 -10.42 0.46
CA GLU A 458 13.51 -9.38 -0.52
C GLU A 458 13.62 -7.97 0.10
N PRO A 459 14.83 -7.55 0.55
CA PRO A 459 15.02 -6.23 1.13
C PRO A 459 14.76 -5.13 0.09
N THR A 460 14.47 -3.92 0.56
CA THR A 460 13.96 -2.84 -0.31
C THR A 460 15.03 -1.83 -0.71
N SER A 461 14.75 -0.92 -1.65
CA SER A 461 15.64 0.20 -1.99
C SER A 461 15.40 1.40 -1.07
N VAL A 462 16.39 2.31 -0.99
CA VAL A 462 16.24 3.59 -0.27
C VAL A 462 15.05 4.40 -0.81
N SER A 463 14.86 4.44 -2.13
CA SER A 463 13.72 5.14 -2.75
C SER A 463 12.38 4.60 -2.27
N ASN A 464 12.24 3.28 -2.12
CA ASN A 464 11.02 2.67 -1.60
C ASN A 464 10.81 2.99 -0.11
N VAL A 465 11.86 3.03 0.71
CA VAL A 465 11.74 3.47 2.12
C VAL A 465 11.26 4.92 2.22
N VAL A 466 11.80 5.81 1.37
CA VAL A 466 11.34 7.21 1.31
C VAL A 466 9.87 7.27 0.90
N GLN A 467 9.48 6.51 -0.12
CA GLN A 467 8.09 6.44 -0.59
C GLN A 467 7.15 5.87 0.48
N ASP A 468 7.61 4.93 1.31
CA ASP A 468 6.85 4.39 2.45
C ASP A 468 6.51 5.49 3.46
N MET A 469 7.52 6.26 3.85
CA MET A 469 7.38 7.39 4.76
C MET A 469 6.55 8.53 4.18
N LEU A 470 6.40 8.61 2.86
CA LEU A 470 5.67 9.67 2.16
C LEU A 470 4.19 9.33 1.93
N SER A 471 3.88 8.06 1.63
CA SER A 471 2.60 7.70 0.98
C SER A 471 2.03 6.33 1.34
N THR A 472 2.75 5.50 2.09
CA THR A 472 2.27 4.19 2.53
C THR A 472 1.89 4.23 4.00
N LEU A 473 2.79 4.75 4.84
CA LEU A 473 2.67 4.77 6.28
C LEU A 473 1.83 5.99 6.69
N PHE A 474 0.52 5.81 6.78
CA PHE A 474 -0.39 6.79 7.37
C PHE A 474 -0.91 6.28 8.72
N PRO A 475 -0.99 7.14 9.74
CA PRO A 475 -1.48 6.75 11.06
C PRO A 475 -3.00 6.62 11.06
N ILE A 476 -3.57 5.89 12.02
CA ILE A 476 -4.99 5.91 12.36
C ILE A 476 -5.20 5.83 13.87
N ASN A 477 -6.11 6.66 14.41
CA ASN A 477 -6.49 6.57 15.82
C ASN A 477 -7.51 5.43 16.01
N ARG A 478 -7.03 4.22 16.30
CA ARG A 478 -7.88 3.02 16.53
C ARG A 478 -8.91 3.24 17.62
N LYS A 479 -8.53 3.90 18.72
CA LYS A 479 -9.44 4.23 19.82
C LYS A 479 -10.64 5.03 19.33
N PHE A 480 -10.42 6.05 18.53
CA PHE A 480 -11.51 6.83 17.93
C PHE A 480 -12.36 5.98 16.99
N VAL A 481 -11.75 5.17 16.13
CA VAL A 481 -12.46 4.29 15.19
C VAL A 481 -13.38 3.33 15.93
N GLU A 482 -12.87 2.60 16.92
CA GLU A 482 -13.63 1.57 17.64
C GLU A 482 -14.74 2.16 18.52
N LEU A 483 -14.53 3.35 19.09
CA LEU A 483 -15.56 4.04 19.86
C LEU A 483 -16.66 4.69 19.00
N ASN A 484 -16.46 4.85 17.69
CA ASN A 484 -17.39 5.54 16.77
C ASN A 484 -17.99 4.63 15.69
N GLY A 485 -18.17 3.34 15.99
CA GLY A 485 -18.84 2.37 15.10
C GLY A 485 -17.90 1.40 14.37
N GLY A 486 -16.59 1.54 14.55
CA GLY A 486 -15.59 0.65 13.98
C GLY A 486 -15.19 1.00 12.55
N ILE A 487 -14.36 0.14 11.95
CA ILE A 487 -13.68 0.43 10.69
C ILE A 487 -14.62 0.59 9.49
N ASN A 488 -15.83 0.03 9.54
CA ASN A 488 -16.82 0.17 8.45
C ASN A 488 -17.50 1.53 8.43
N ASP A 489 -17.57 2.18 9.59
CA ASP A 489 -18.26 3.44 9.82
C ASP A 489 -17.31 4.66 9.77
N PHE A 490 -16.02 4.40 9.94
CA PHE A 490 -14.96 5.40 9.84
C PHE A 490 -15.00 6.13 8.49
N GLY A 491 -14.94 7.46 8.52
CA GLY A 491 -14.88 8.30 7.33
C GLY A 491 -16.16 8.35 6.48
N LEU A 492 -17.31 7.85 6.95
CA LEU A 492 -18.59 8.02 6.26
C LEU A 492 -19.19 9.43 6.47
N THR A 493 -18.87 10.08 7.58
CA THR A 493 -19.28 11.45 7.91
C THR A 493 -18.10 12.23 8.49
N LYS A 494 -18.23 13.56 8.56
CA LYS A 494 -17.21 14.44 9.15
C LYS A 494 -16.92 14.05 10.60
N GLU A 495 -17.95 13.76 11.39
CA GLU A 495 -17.88 13.46 12.83
C GLU A 495 -17.19 12.12 13.10
N ARG A 496 -17.09 11.26 12.08
CA ARG A 496 -16.43 9.95 12.14
C ARG A 496 -15.06 9.96 11.46
N PHE A 497 -14.42 11.12 11.40
CA PHE A 497 -13.11 11.31 10.80
C PHE A 497 -12.26 12.28 11.65
N LEU A 498 -10.95 12.06 11.67
CA LEU A 498 -9.99 12.95 12.34
C LEU A 498 -8.90 13.37 11.36
N THR A 499 -8.41 14.61 11.49
CA THR A 499 -7.23 15.13 10.78
C THR A 499 -6.01 15.20 11.70
N THR A 500 -4.80 15.24 11.13
CA THR A 500 -3.52 15.41 11.88
C THR A 500 -2.61 16.52 11.36
N GLY A 501 -2.93 17.11 10.20
CA GLY A 501 -2.02 17.96 9.45
C GLY A 501 -2.28 19.46 9.55
N ALA A 502 -1.78 20.15 8.53
CA ALA A 502 -1.89 21.60 8.36
C ALA A 502 -3.32 22.13 8.23
N PHE A 503 -4.31 21.27 7.96
CA PHE A 503 -5.69 21.65 7.75
C PHE A 503 -6.68 20.83 8.57
N ASN A 504 -7.75 21.49 9.00
CA ASN A 504 -8.96 20.88 9.53
C ASN A 504 -9.99 20.71 8.40
N LEU A 505 -10.87 19.72 8.56
CA LEU A 505 -11.98 19.51 7.64
C LEU A 505 -13.20 20.35 8.09
N ASP A 506 -13.51 21.42 7.36
CA ASP A 506 -14.65 22.30 7.65
C ASP A 506 -15.96 21.72 7.13
N GLU A 507 -16.00 21.37 5.85
CA GLU A 507 -17.18 20.82 5.19
C GLU A 507 -16.79 19.66 4.28
N VAL A 508 -17.69 18.67 4.19
CA VAL A 508 -17.56 17.52 3.31
C VAL A 508 -18.92 17.21 2.71
N VAL A 509 -18.97 17.20 1.38
CA VAL A 509 -20.10 16.69 0.60
C VAL A 509 -19.53 15.59 -0.28
N LEU A 510 -19.90 14.34 -0.02
CA LEU A 510 -19.41 13.17 -0.77
C LEU A 510 -20.22 12.95 -2.05
N GLY A 511 -19.63 12.24 -3.01
CA GLY A 511 -20.27 11.88 -4.28
C GLY A 511 -19.95 12.80 -5.48
N PRO A 512 -20.52 12.52 -6.67
CA PRO A 512 -20.12 13.12 -7.95
C PRO A 512 -20.23 14.64 -8.10
N GLN A 513 -21.01 15.30 -7.25
CA GLN A 513 -21.19 16.77 -7.23
C GLN A 513 -20.74 17.38 -5.89
N GLY A 514 -19.91 16.62 -5.17
CA GLY A 514 -19.44 16.97 -3.84
C GLY A 514 -18.20 17.87 -3.83
N TYR A 515 -17.72 18.17 -2.63
CA TYR A 515 -16.48 18.90 -2.40
C TYR A 515 -15.93 18.66 -0.98
N LEU A 516 -14.66 19.00 -0.79
CA LEU A 516 -14.02 19.19 0.52
C LEU A 516 -13.69 20.66 0.72
N LEU A 517 -13.95 21.17 1.93
CA LEU A 517 -13.51 22.48 2.37
C LEU A 517 -12.54 22.31 3.53
N LEU A 518 -11.32 22.78 3.34
CA LEU A 518 -10.22 22.66 4.30
C LEU A 518 -9.89 24.04 4.86
N SER A 519 -9.71 24.15 6.18
CA SER A 519 -9.27 25.37 6.85
C SER A 519 -7.94 25.16 7.54
N LYS A 520 -7.09 26.19 7.58
CA LYS A 520 -5.80 26.15 8.26
C LYS A 520 -5.97 25.79 9.73
N ASN A 521 -5.21 24.78 10.19
CA ASN A 521 -5.17 24.38 11.58
C ASN A 521 -4.16 25.25 12.36
N PRO A 522 -4.61 26.13 13.27
CA PRO A 522 -3.69 27.00 14.02
C PRO A 522 -2.85 26.26 15.07
N ASN A 523 -3.31 25.08 15.51
CA ASN A 523 -2.64 24.27 16.53
C ASN A 523 -1.63 23.27 15.94
N TYR A 524 -1.48 23.25 14.61
CA TYR A 524 -0.51 22.40 13.95
C TYR A 524 0.93 22.90 14.21
N TYR A 525 1.87 21.99 14.52
CA TYR A 525 3.23 22.36 14.94
C TYR A 525 3.98 23.23 13.91
N SER A 526 3.64 23.10 12.63
CA SER A 526 4.20 23.88 11.51
C SER A 526 3.17 24.83 10.89
N ALA A 527 2.13 25.23 11.63
CA ALA A 527 1.11 26.19 11.20
C ALA A 527 1.69 27.55 10.70
N PRO A 528 2.77 28.10 11.28
CA PRO A 528 3.39 29.33 10.75
C PRO A 528 3.90 29.20 9.31
N LYS A 529 4.21 27.97 8.85
CA LYS A 529 4.69 27.71 7.48
C LYS A 529 3.56 27.33 6.51
N THR A 530 2.32 27.17 6.99
CA THR A 530 1.14 26.89 6.15
C THR A 530 0.66 28.16 5.46
N ILE A 531 0.59 28.13 4.12
CA ILE A 531 0.36 29.31 3.29
C ILE A 531 -1.14 29.62 3.13
N SER A 532 -1.92 28.68 2.60
CA SER A 532 -3.35 28.87 2.37
C SER A 532 -4.13 28.83 3.69
N ASN A 533 -5.12 29.72 3.86
CA ASN A 533 -6.05 29.70 4.99
C ASN A 533 -7.25 28.81 4.70
N LYS A 534 -7.74 28.80 3.46
CA LYS A 534 -8.90 28.01 3.04
C LYS A 534 -8.70 27.40 1.65
N ILE A 535 -8.92 26.10 1.52
CA ILE A 535 -8.80 25.35 0.27
C ILE A 535 -10.12 24.64 -0.03
N LYS A 536 -10.59 24.76 -1.27
CA LYS A 536 -11.75 24.02 -1.76
C LYS A 536 -11.36 23.02 -2.83
N ILE A 537 -11.69 21.75 -2.61
CA ILE A 537 -11.45 20.66 -3.57
C ILE A 537 -12.81 20.22 -4.11
N PHE A 538 -13.08 20.48 -5.38
CA PHE A 538 -14.29 20.05 -6.06
C PHE A 538 -14.16 18.59 -6.52
N PHE A 539 -15.27 17.86 -6.54
CA PHE A 539 -15.31 16.51 -7.11
C PHE A 539 -15.81 16.56 -8.54
N SER A 540 -14.96 16.20 -9.50
CA SER A 540 -15.28 16.13 -10.92
C SER A 540 -14.23 15.35 -11.70
N SER A 541 -14.67 14.39 -12.52
CA SER A 541 -13.82 13.56 -13.38
C SER A 541 -13.74 14.07 -14.82
N ASN A 542 -14.59 15.04 -15.20
CA ASN A 542 -14.75 15.44 -16.61
C ASN A 542 -13.76 16.57 -16.97
N PRO A 543 -12.79 16.32 -17.87
CA PRO A 543 -11.78 17.32 -18.22
C PRO A 543 -12.36 18.59 -18.84
N ASN A 544 -13.46 18.51 -19.59
CA ASN A 544 -14.09 19.67 -20.22
C ASN A 544 -14.74 20.59 -19.18
N ILE A 545 -15.43 20.01 -18.19
CA ILE A 545 -15.99 20.76 -17.06
C ILE A 545 -14.85 21.41 -16.27
N ASN A 546 -13.78 20.66 -16.00
CA ASN A 546 -12.67 21.16 -15.22
C ASN A 546 -11.91 22.28 -15.97
N ALA A 547 -11.77 22.20 -17.29
CA ALA A 547 -11.20 23.27 -18.11
C ALA A 547 -12.02 24.56 -18.01
N ALA A 548 -13.36 24.48 -18.09
CA ALA A 548 -14.23 25.63 -17.89
C ALA A 548 -14.09 26.23 -16.47
N LEU A 549 -14.01 25.40 -15.43
CA LEU A 549 -13.76 25.86 -14.05
C LEU A 549 -12.39 26.56 -13.91
N TYR A 550 -11.38 26.12 -14.66
CA TYR A 550 -10.06 26.73 -14.67
C TYR A 550 -10.09 28.11 -15.37
N ASP A 551 -10.76 28.20 -16.52
CA ASP A 551 -10.92 29.44 -17.30
C ASP A 551 -11.69 30.51 -16.50
N ASP A 552 -12.75 30.11 -15.79
CA ASP A 552 -13.51 30.94 -14.86
C ASP A 552 -12.77 31.20 -13.53
N LYS A 553 -11.55 30.66 -13.42
CA LYS A 553 -10.62 30.75 -12.30
C LYS A 553 -11.07 30.06 -11.02
N TYR A 554 -12.20 29.34 -10.97
CA TYR A 554 -12.65 28.61 -9.77
C TYR A 554 -11.64 27.61 -9.23
N ILE A 555 -10.86 26.99 -10.12
CA ILE A 555 -9.75 26.10 -9.78
C ILE A 555 -8.44 26.60 -10.38
N ALA A 556 -7.33 26.18 -9.78
CA ALA A 556 -5.99 26.59 -10.15
C ALA A 556 -5.23 25.56 -10.99
N ALA A 557 -5.71 24.31 -11.09
CA ALA A 557 -5.05 23.29 -11.89
C ALA A 557 -6.03 22.23 -12.42
N THR A 558 -5.79 21.73 -13.64
CA THR A 558 -6.53 20.62 -14.23
C THR A 558 -5.79 20.00 -15.44
N ARG A 559 -6.21 18.80 -15.86
CA ARG A 559 -5.80 18.20 -17.13
C ARG A 559 -6.44 18.96 -18.30
N ILE A 560 -5.66 19.21 -19.34
CA ILE A 560 -6.13 19.88 -20.56
C ILE A 560 -6.80 18.83 -21.47
N PRO A 561 -8.07 19.01 -21.85
CA PRO A 561 -8.72 18.14 -22.84
C PRO A 561 -7.96 18.14 -24.16
N ALA A 562 -7.86 16.98 -24.83
CA ALA A 562 -7.09 16.84 -26.08
C ALA A 562 -7.49 17.87 -27.14
N ILE A 563 -8.80 18.11 -27.32
CA ILE A 563 -9.34 19.11 -28.26
C ILE A 563 -8.93 20.55 -27.96
N SER A 564 -8.57 20.86 -26.71
CA SER A 564 -8.23 22.21 -26.25
C SER A 564 -6.72 22.44 -26.17
N GLN A 565 -5.90 21.39 -26.28
CA GLN A 565 -4.43 21.49 -26.11
C GLN A 565 -3.80 22.50 -27.06
N LEU A 566 -4.17 22.48 -28.34
CA LEU A 566 -3.65 23.43 -29.32
C LEU A 566 -4.09 24.87 -29.02
N ALA A 567 -5.34 25.07 -28.61
CA ALA A 567 -5.87 26.39 -28.27
C ALA A 567 -5.21 26.98 -27.01
N TYR A 568 -4.95 26.15 -26.01
CA TYR A 568 -4.21 26.53 -24.81
C TYR A 568 -2.75 26.85 -25.16
N TRP A 569 -2.14 26.03 -26.02
CA TRP A 569 -0.76 26.22 -26.46
C TRP A 569 -0.58 27.50 -27.26
N THR A 570 -1.52 27.86 -28.15
CA THR A 570 -1.39 29.09 -28.95
C THR A 570 -1.67 30.37 -28.17
N ASN A 571 -2.31 30.29 -26.99
CA ASN A 571 -2.54 31.43 -26.11
C ASN A 571 -1.34 31.67 -25.16
N GLU A 572 -0.68 32.81 -25.27
CA GLU A 572 0.49 33.16 -24.44
C GLU A 572 0.19 33.21 -22.94
N GLU A 573 -1.03 33.58 -22.53
CA GLU A 573 -1.41 33.62 -21.12
C GLU A 573 -1.52 32.23 -20.50
N TYR A 574 -1.95 31.24 -21.29
CA TYR A 574 -2.11 29.85 -20.85
C TYR A 574 -0.83 29.05 -21.05
N ARG A 575 -0.10 29.27 -22.14
CA ARG A 575 1.13 28.53 -22.48
C ARG A 575 2.13 28.51 -21.32
N LYS A 576 2.33 29.63 -20.64
CA LYS A 576 3.26 29.73 -19.48
C LYS A 576 2.86 28.90 -18.26
N TYR A 577 1.63 28.38 -18.22
CA TYR A 577 1.11 27.52 -17.16
C TYR A 577 0.91 26.07 -17.61
N MET A 578 1.17 25.77 -18.89
CA MET A 578 1.05 24.42 -19.41
C MET A 578 2.28 23.62 -19.06
N LYS A 579 2.06 22.39 -18.61
CA LYS A 579 3.11 21.41 -18.34
C LYS A 579 2.73 20.07 -18.94
N LYS A 580 3.71 19.39 -19.53
CA LYS A 580 3.55 17.99 -19.90
C LYS A 580 3.94 17.12 -18.71
N THR A 581 3.00 16.29 -18.28
CA THR A 581 3.25 15.28 -17.25
C THR A 581 3.56 13.96 -17.93
N ALA A 582 4.55 13.25 -17.40
CA ALA A 582 4.91 11.90 -17.80
C ALA A 582 4.99 11.03 -16.54
N GLY A 583 4.30 9.89 -16.56
CA GLY A 583 4.33 8.89 -15.50
C GLY A 583 4.67 7.52 -16.06
N PHE A 584 4.51 6.51 -15.21
CA PHE A 584 4.95 5.14 -15.49
C PHE A 584 3.88 4.17 -15.02
N GLY A 585 3.46 3.26 -15.89
CA GLY A 585 2.43 2.31 -15.54
C GLY A 585 1.85 1.57 -16.73
N THR A 586 1.11 0.49 -16.46
CA THR A 586 0.50 -0.33 -17.51
C THR A 586 -1.01 -0.42 -17.30
N ILE A 587 -1.76 0.12 -18.25
CA ILE A 587 -3.15 -0.26 -18.46
C ILE A 587 -3.20 -1.51 -19.33
N ALA A 588 -4.01 -2.47 -18.91
CA ALA A 588 -4.17 -3.73 -19.61
C ALA A 588 -5.62 -4.24 -19.59
N LEU A 589 -5.91 -5.17 -20.49
CA LEU A 589 -7.12 -6.00 -20.49
C LEU A 589 -6.80 -7.36 -19.86
N ALA A 590 -7.30 -7.62 -18.66
CA ALA A 590 -7.18 -8.91 -18.00
C ALA A 590 -8.33 -9.85 -18.38
N PHE A 591 -8.01 -11.14 -18.56
CA PHE A 591 -9.00 -12.19 -18.77
C PHE A 591 -9.28 -12.94 -17.47
N ASN A 592 -10.54 -13.24 -17.22
CA ASN A 592 -10.92 -14.08 -16.09
C ASN A 592 -10.62 -15.56 -16.37
N LEU A 593 -9.50 -16.04 -15.84
CA LEU A 593 -9.05 -17.43 -15.96
C LEU A 593 -9.20 -18.20 -14.64
N ASP A 594 -10.18 -17.83 -13.82
CA ASP A 594 -10.41 -18.47 -12.53
C ASP A 594 -10.94 -19.90 -12.68
N GLN A 595 -10.35 -20.86 -11.94
CA GLN A 595 -10.69 -22.27 -12.09
C GLN A 595 -12.10 -22.58 -11.55
N GLU A 596 -12.49 -22.00 -10.41
CA GLU A 596 -13.82 -22.23 -9.86
C GLU A 596 -14.89 -21.66 -10.77
N ARG A 597 -14.67 -20.48 -11.33
CA ARG A 597 -15.56 -19.92 -12.34
C ARG A 597 -15.74 -20.89 -13.51
N TYR A 598 -14.66 -21.45 -14.05
CA TYR A 598 -14.76 -22.43 -15.13
C TYR A 598 -15.59 -23.66 -14.75
N GLU A 599 -15.46 -24.14 -13.52
CA GLU A 599 -16.18 -25.31 -13.02
C GLU A 599 -17.67 -25.02 -12.78
N THR A 600 -18.03 -23.77 -12.49
CA THR A 600 -19.39 -23.36 -12.08
C THR A 600 -20.20 -22.69 -13.19
N LEU A 601 -19.57 -22.17 -14.24
CA LEU A 601 -20.24 -21.61 -15.41
C LEU A 601 -21.15 -22.65 -16.09
N ASP A 602 -22.34 -22.20 -16.53
CA ASP A 602 -23.22 -22.98 -17.41
C ASP A 602 -22.41 -23.52 -18.59
N LYS A 603 -22.57 -24.81 -18.91
CA LYS A 603 -21.87 -25.48 -20.02
C LYS A 603 -22.08 -24.79 -21.37
N ASN A 604 -23.19 -24.08 -21.53
CA ASN A 604 -23.55 -23.32 -22.73
C ASN A 604 -23.14 -21.85 -22.66
N SER A 605 -22.49 -21.40 -21.58
CA SER A 605 -22.06 -20.02 -21.42
C SER A 605 -20.87 -19.69 -22.32
N ASP A 606 -20.99 -18.64 -23.11
CA ASP A 606 -19.90 -18.14 -23.98
C ASP A 606 -18.62 -17.80 -23.20
N SER A 607 -18.77 -17.32 -21.96
CA SER A 607 -17.67 -17.07 -21.01
C SER A 607 -16.71 -18.25 -20.82
N ARG A 608 -17.13 -19.51 -21.06
CA ARG A 608 -16.23 -20.67 -20.97
C ARG A 608 -15.12 -20.66 -22.01
N TYR A 609 -15.33 -19.98 -23.14
CA TYR A 609 -14.36 -19.94 -24.23
C TYR A 609 -13.20 -18.98 -23.96
N VAL A 610 -13.33 -18.09 -22.96
CA VAL A 610 -12.21 -17.24 -22.48
C VAL A 610 -11.00 -18.08 -22.05
N TYR A 611 -11.20 -19.33 -21.66
CA TYR A 611 -10.13 -20.25 -21.24
C TYR A 611 -9.32 -20.83 -22.42
N ASP A 612 -9.81 -20.72 -23.65
CA ASP A 612 -9.03 -21.10 -24.84
C ASP A 612 -8.00 -20.01 -25.19
N SER A 613 -6.72 -20.38 -25.18
CA SER A 613 -5.64 -19.44 -25.49
C SER A 613 -5.68 -18.93 -26.94
N ASP A 614 -6.24 -19.68 -27.89
CA ASP A 614 -6.36 -19.22 -29.27
C ASP A 614 -7.41 -18.08 -29.38
N LEU A 615 -8.52 -18.13 -28.61
CA LEU A 615 -9.48 -17.01 -28.53
C LEU A 615 -8.84 -15.77 -27.93
N ARG A 616 -8.12 -15.91 -26.82
CA ARG A 616 -7.45 -14.78 -26.15
C ARG A 616 -6.39 -14.14 -27.04
N ASN A 617 -5.60 -14.95 -27.74
CA ASN A 617 -4.63 -14.46 -28.72
C ASN A 617 -5.33 -13.78 -29.92
N ALA A 618 -6.46 -14.30 -30.41
CA ALA A 618 -7.24 -13.61 -31.44
C ALA A 618 -7.62 -12.20 -30.99
N ILE A 619 -8.15 -12.05 -29.76
CA ILE A 619 -8.48 -10.75 -29.16
C ILE A 619 -7.22 -9.88 -29.02
N TYR A 620 -6.11 -10.42 -28.50
CA TYR A 620 -4.84 -9.71 -28.31
C TYR A 620 -4.37 -8.99 -29.58
N TYR A 621 -4.31 -9.71 -30.70
CA TYR A 621 -3.77 -9.20 -31.97
C TYR A 621 -4.80 -8.37 -32.76
N ALA A 622 -6.08 -8.40 -32.37
CA ALA A 622 -7.15 -7.61 -33.00
C ALA A 622 -7.33 -6.22 -32.38
N ILE A 623 -6.70 -5.94 -31.23
CA ILE A 623 -6.80 -4.62 -30.58
C ILE A 623 -5.80 -3.67 -31.22
N ASN A 624 -6.31 -2.57 -31.80
CA ASN A 624 -5.50 -1.46 -32.27
C ASN A 624 -5.28 -0.46 -31.13
N ARG A 625 -4.12 -0.54 -30.46
CA ARG A 625 -3.85 0.29 -29.27
C ARG A 625 -3.72 1.77 -29.58
N ASP A 626 -3.22 2.14 -30.76
CA ASP A 626 -3.08 3.54 -31.17
C ASP A 626 -4.46 4.21 -31.34
N GLU A 627 -5.40 3.53 -32.02
CA GLU A 627 -6.79 3.99 -32.10
C GLU A 627 -7.45 4.02 -30.72
N MET A 628 -7.14 3.02 -29.86
CA MET A 628 -7.67 2.96 -28.50
C MET A 628 -7.26 4.18 -27.66
N LEU A 629 -5.99 4.60 -27.71
CA LEU A 629 -5.48 5.78 -26.99
C LEU A 629 -6.34 7.02 -27.25
N ASN A 630 -6.71 7.22 -28.51
CA ASN A 630 -7.51 8.37 -28.93
C ASN A 630 -8.95 8.28 -28.39
N ILE A 631 -9.54 7.10 -28.38
CA ILE A 631 -10.93 6.87 -27.92
C ILE A 631 -11.05 7.06 -26.40
N VAL A 632 -10.08 6.58 -25.62
CA VAL A 632 -10.10 6.67 -24.15
C VAL A 632 -9.56 7.99 -23.61
N GLY A 633 -8.97 8.83 -24.47
CA GLY A 633 -8.46 10.17 -24.11
C GLY A 633 -6.99 10.21 -23.69
N TRP A 634 -6.21 9.15 -23.93
CA TRP A 634 -4.77 9.04 -23.64
C TRP A 634 -3.89 9.40 -24.85
N ASN A 635 -4.29 10.39 -25.66
CA ASN A 635 -3.67 10.75 -26.95
C ASN A 635 -2.19 11.13 -26.86
N SER A 636 -1.72 11.58 -25.68
CA SER A 636 -0.31 11.92 -25.43
C SER A 636 0.53 10.73 -24.94
N SER A 637 -0.08 9.55 -24.75
CA SER A 637 0.58 8.35 -24.26
C SER A 637 1.07 7.44 -25.40
N TYR A 638 1.51 6.23 -25.04
CA TYR A 638 2.14 5.25 -25.92
C TYR A 638 1.39 3.91 -25.90
N PRO A 639 1.21 3.27 -27.06
CA PRO A 639 0.81 1.87 -27.14
C PRO A 639 1.84 0.94 -26.49
N VAL A 640 1.37 0.05 -25.61
CA VAL A 640 2.24 -0.88 -24.87
C VAL A 640 1.85 -2.32 -25.18
N ILE A 641 2.86 -3.16 -25.45
CA ILE A 641 2.68 -4.61 -25.73
C ILE A 641 3.42 -5.50 -24.73
N THR A 642 4.06 -4.91 -23.72
CA THR A 642 4.82 -5.57 -22.65
C THR A 642 4.05 -5.44 -21.35
N TRP A 643 3.99 -6.49 -20.53
CA TRP A 643 3.24 -6.43 -19.29
C TRP A 643 3.96 -5.60 -18.23
N THR A 644 5.27 -5.80 -18.09
CA THR A 644 6.15 -4.99 -17.24
C THR A 644 6.13 -3.52 -17.69
N ALA A 645 5.80 -2.63 -16.76
CA ALA A 645 5.74 -1.19 -16.99
C ALA A 645 7.13 -0.58 -17.19
N PHE A 646 7.19 0.42 -18.07
CA PHE A 646 8.39 1.22 -18.33
C PHE A 646 8.76 2.08 -17.10
N GLY A 647 10.05 2.33 -16.88
CA GLY A 647 10.60 3.20 -15.84
C GLY A 647 10.49 2.67 -14.40
N GLN A 648 9.91 1.48 -14.20
CA GLN A 648 9.63 0.92 -12.87
C GLN A 648 10.75 0.03 -12.32
N GLY A 649 11.72 -0.37 -13.14
CA GLY A 649 12.77 -1.30 -12.73
C GLY A 649 14.12 -0.97 -13.34
N SER A 650 15.15 -0.92 -12.48
CA SER A 650 16.54 -0.82 -12.91
C SER A 650 17.40 -1.87 -12.20
N SER A 651 18.55 -2.19 -12.80
CA SER A 651 19.60 -2.97 -12.14
C SER A 651 20.18 -2.19 -10.96
N SER A 652 20.98 -2.86 -10.13
CA SER A 652 21.79 -2.21 -9.10
C SER A 652 22.78 -1.17 -9.64
N PHE A 653 23.09 -1.24 -10.94
CA PHE A 653 23.93 -0.28 -11.66
C PHE A 653 23.14 0.85 -12.34
N GLY A 654 21.80 0.80 -12.28
CA GLY A 654 20.92 1.80 -12.90
C GLY A 654 20.49 1.50 -14.33
N ASP A 655 20.78 0.29 -14.86
CA ASP A 655 20.33 -0.11 -16.20
C ASP A 655 18.82 -0.37 -16.20
N ALA A 656 18.09 0.30 -17.08
CA ALA A 656 16.64 0.11 -17.22
C ALA A 656 16.30 -1.31 -17.72
N ILE A 657 15.28 -1.94 -17.14
CA ILE A 657 14.84 -3.31 -17.52
C ILE A 657 14.47 -3.40 -19.01
N GLU A 658 13.99 -2.31 -19.58
CA GLU A 658 13.59 -2.18 -20.99
C GLU A 658 14.73 -2.45 -21.96
N ILE A 659 15.98 -2.18 -21.55
CA ILE A 659 17.17 -2.50 -22.35
C ILE A 659 17.27 -4.01 -22.58
N ALA A 660 16.77 -4.84 -21.64
CA ALA A 660 16.75 -6.29 -21.80
C ALA A 660 15.67 -6.78 -22.77
N PHE A 661 14.66 -5.96 -23.07
CA PHE A 661 13.62 -6.28 -24.05
C PHE A 661 13.92 -5.69 -25.43
N ASP A 662 14.80 -4.70 -25.51
CA ASP A 662 15.24 -4.08 -26.77
C ASP A 662 15.82 -5.14 -27.71
N HIS A 663 15.28 -5.20 -28.93
CA HIS A 663 15.64 -6.17 -29.97
C HIS A 663 15.31 -7.63 -29.65
N ASP A 664 14.58 -7.91 -28.56
CA ASP A 664 14.08 -9.24 -28.28
C ASP A 664 12.73 -9.47 -28.98
N GLU A 665 12.52 -10.67 -29.51
CA GLU A 665 11.35 -11.01 -30.32
C GLU A 665 10.93 -12.48 -30.15
N MET A 666 9.71 -12.78 -30.59
CA MET A 666 9.15 -14.12 -30.59
C MET A 666 8.26 -14.35 -31.82
N TYR A 667 8.03 -15.61 -32.17
CA TYR A 667 7.07 -15.98 -33.21
C TYR A 667 5.72 -16.38 -32.60
N THR A 668 4.67 -16.25 -33.40
CA THR A 668 3.33 -16.67 -32.99
C THR A 668 3.08 -18.13 -33.37
N LYS A 669 2.04 -18.75 -32.82
CA LYS A 669 1.65 -20.12 -33.18
C LYS A 669 1.21 -20.25 -34.64
N VAL A 670 0.77 -19.16 -35.26
CA VAL A 670 0.15 -19.12 -36.59
C VAL A 670 1.02 -18.46 -37.66
N ASP A 671 2.18 -17.94 -37.25
CA ASP A 671 3.16 -17.31 -38.14
C ASP A 671 4.57 -17.44 -37.56
N ASP A 672 5.39 -18.24 -38.23
CA ASP A 672 6.79 -18.52 -37.90
C ASP A 672 7.78 -17.68 -38.72
N LYS A 673 7.28 -16.77 -39.57
CA LYS A 673 8.10 -15.91 -40.43
C LYS A 673 8.08 -14.46 -39.98
N LYS A 674 6.97 -14.00 -39.40
CA LYS A 674 6.84 -12.64 -38.86
C LYS A 674 7.17 -12.62 -37.36
N PRO A 675 8.37 -12.14 -36.96
CA PRO A 675 8.65 -11.97 -35.55
C PRO A 675 7.84 -10.80 -34.98
N ILE A 676 7.42 -10.94 -33.72
CA ILE A 676 6.73 -9.92 -32.93
C ILE A 676 7.69 -9.47 -31.82
N PRO A 677 8.00 -8.17 -31.71
CA PRO A 677 8.95 -7.68 -30.72
C PRO A 677 8.36 -7.78 -29.31
N VAL A 678 9.18 -8.09 -28.30
CA VAL A 678 8.74 -8.14 -26.89
C VAL A 678 8.32 -6.75 -26.42
N GLN A 679 9.00 -5.70 -26.86
CA GLN A 679 8.71 -4.30 -26.54
C GLN A 679 8.27 -3.51 -27.78
N ASN A 680 7.32 -2.58 -27.64
CA ASN A 680 6.83 -1.80 -28.77
C ASN A 680 7.86 -0.76 -29.24
N TYR A 681 8.34 0.06 -28.30
CA TYR A 681 9.32 1.12 -28.55
C TYR A 681 10.67 0.73 -27.99
N LYS A 682 11.78 1.28 -28.51
CA LYS A 682 13.07 1.13 -27.81
C LYS A 682 13.10 2.00 -26.57
N HIS A 683 13.96 1.68 -25.60
CA HIS A 683 14.08 2.50 -24.40
C HIS A 683 14.34 3.99 -24.73
N ILE A 684 15.23 4.28 -25.69
CA ILE A 684 15.56 5.66 -26.08
C ILE A 684 14.38 6.42 -26.71
N ASP A 685 13.56 5.74 -27.51
CA ASP A 685 12.36 6.34 -28.13
C ASP A 685 11.34 6.67 -27.05
N HIS A 686 11.25 5.82 -26.01
CA HIS A 686 10.32 5.99 -24.91
C HIS A 686 10.66 7.21 -24.03
N LEU A 687 11.94 7.54 -23.85
CA LEU A 687 12.38 8.73 -23.10
C LEU A 687 11.82 10.05 -23.68
N SER A 688 11.47 10.05 -24.97
CA SER A 688 10.95 11.23 -25.64
C SER A 688 9.62 11.75 -25.09
N LYS A 689 8.88 10.92 -24.34
CA LYS A 689 7.59 11.27 -23.72
C LYS A 689 7.64 12.50 -22.82
N SER A 690 8.82 12.76 -22.25
CA SER A 690 9.08 13.91 -21.38
C SER A 690 9.28 15.23 -22.13
N TYR A 691 9.45 15.22 -23.45
CA TYR A 691 9.67 16.42 -24.24
C TYR A 691 8.35 17.05 -24.71
N ASN A 692 8.33 18.38 -24.77
CA ASN A 692 7.19 19.17 -25.26
C ASN A 692 6.91 18.95 -26.75
N PHE A 693 7.97 18.77 -27.55
CA PHE A 693 7.88 18.45 -28.98
C PHE A 693 8.43 17.05 -29.22
N GLU A 694 7.53 16.07 -29.20
CA GLU A 694 7.87 14.69 -29.54
C GLU A 694 7.32 14.38 -30.94
N HIS A 695 8.17 13.88 -31.84
CA HIS A 695 7.72 13.26 -33.08
C HIS A 695 7.95 11.75 -32.94
N VAL A 696 7.03 11.06 -32.29
CA VAL A 696 7.19 9.62 -32.03
C VAL A 696 6.18 8.84 -32.82
N ASP A 697 6.69 7.85 -33.54
CA ASP A 697 5.87 6.86 -34.24
C ASP A 697 5.03 6.11 -33.21
N ARG A 698 3.70 6.28 -33.26
CA ARG A 698 2.75 5.58 -32.38
C ARG A 698 2.25 4.25 -32.97
N THR A 699 2.94 3.70 -33.97
CA THR A 699 2.57 2.41 -34.55
C THR A 699 2.52 1.31 -33.47
N ASP A 700 1.39 0.60 -33.40
CA ASP A 700 1.23 -0.60 -32.57
C ASP A 700 1.85 -1.82 -33.28
N LYS A 701 3.05 -2.23 -32.88
CA LYS A 701 3.73 -3.41 -33.43
C LYS A 701 3.11 -4.74 -32.99
N GLY A 702 2.19 -4.72 -32.03
CA GLY A 702 1.44 -5.88 -31.55
C GLY A 702 0.09 -6.09 -32.25
N PHE A 703 -0.38 -5.13 -33.05
CA PHE A 703 -1.63 -5.24 -33.80
C PHE A 703 -1.40 -5.91 -35.16
N ASP A 704 -2.12 -7.01 -35.42
CA ASP A 704 -2.07 -7.72 -36.70
C ASP A 704 -3.37 -8.51 -36.94
N LEU A 705 -4.22 -7.98 -37.84
CA LEU A 705 -5.50 -8.61 -38.17
C LEU A 705 -5.36 -9.98 -38.84
N ASN A 706 -4.27 -10.24 -39.58
CA ASN A 706 -4.08 -11.53 -40.23
C ASN A 706 -3.73 -12.60 -39.20
N ILE A 707 -2.84 -12.30 -38.26
CA ILE A 707 -2.53 -13.17 -37.13
C ILE A 707 -3.78 -13.38 -36.27
N ALA A 708 -4.52 -12.32 -35.95
CA ALA A 708 -5.76 -12.40 -35.17
C ALA A 708 -6.80 -13.34 -35.81
N LYS A 709 -7.02 -13.21 -37.13
CA LYS A 709 -7.95 -14.07 -37.89
C LYS A 709 -7.50 -15.53 -37.91
N LYS A 710 -6.20 -15.80 -38.12
CA LYS A 710 -5.65 -17.17 -38.07
C LYS A 710 -5.85 -17.81 -36.69
N TYR A 711 -5.67 -17.05 -35.60
CA TYR A 711 -5.97 -17.55 -34.25
C TYR A 711 -7.46 -17.83 -34.06
N LEU A 712 -8.34 -16.96 -34.57
CA LEU A 712 -9.77 -17.23 -34.56
C LEU A 712 -10.14 -18.49 -35.36
N ASP A 713 -9.46 -18.75 -36.47
CA ASP A 713 -9.67 -19.97 -37.27
C ASP A 713 -9.27 -21.22 -36.50
N LEU A 714 -8.14 -21.19 -35.77
CA LEU A 714 -7.76 -22.29 -34.86
C LEU A 714 -8.81 -22.50 -33.76
N PHE A 715 -9.35 -21.42 -33.19
CA PHE A 715 -10.43 -21.50 -32.21
C PHE A 715 -11.69 -22.15 -32.82
N LYS A 716 -12.13 -21.70 -34.01
CA LYS A 716 -13.29 -22.27 -34.71
C LYS A 716 -13.10 -23.74 -35.08
N GLN A 717 -11.88 -24.14 -35.43
CA GLN A 717 -11.54 -25.55 -35.70
C GLN A 717 -11.69 -26.43 -34.45
N LYS A 718 -11.29 -25.91 -33.28
CA LYS A 718 -11.49 -26.61 -32.00
C LYS A 718 -12.95 -26.63 -31.54
N HIS A 719 -13.71 -25.58 -31.86
CA HIS A 719 -15.08 -25.38 -31.41
C HIS A 719 -16.05 -25.17 -32.58
N PRO A 720 -16.25 -26.16 -33.46
CA PRO A 720 -16.96 -25.99 -34.74
C PRO A 720 -18.46 -25.64 -34.59
N ASN A 721 -19.04 -25.89 -33.43
CA ASN A 721 -20.46 -25.62 -33.14
C ASN A 721 -20.71 -24.18 -32.66
N VAL A 722 -19.67 -23.40 -32.38
CA VAL A 722 -19.79 -22.01 -31.90
C VAL A 722 -19.96 -21.08 -33.10
N LYS A 723 -21.10 -20.40 -33.17
CA LYS A 723 -21.43 -19.47 -34.27
C LYS A 723 -21.10 -18.01 -33.96
N SER A 724 -21.20 -17.64 -32.70
CA SER A 724 -20.90 -16.31 -32.16
C SER A 724 -20.63 -16.43 -30.66
N LEU A 725 -19.98 -15.43 -30.08
CA LEU A 725 -19.68 -15.34 -28.66
C LEU A 725 -20.05 -13.96 -28.12
N THR A 726 -20.62 -13.90 -26.93
CA THR A 726 -20.80 -12.65 -26.15
C THR A 726 -19.95 -12.70 -24.90
N LEU A 727 -19.03 -11.75 -24.76
CA LEU A 727 -18.12 -11.63 -23.62
C LEU A 727 -18.47 -10.41 -22.77
N LYS A 728 -18.55 -10.61 -21.45
CA LYS A 728 -18.93 -9.57 -20.50
C LYS A 728 -17.73 -8.73 -20.06
N TYR A 729 -17.77 -7.44 -20.40
CA TYR A 729 -16.86 -6.41 -19.93
C TYR A 729 -17.51 -5.60 -18.81
N ILE A 730 -16.78 -5.34 -17.72
CA ILE A 730 -17.26 -4.46 -16.64
C ILE A 730 -16.49 -3.14 -16.61
N SER A 731 -17.18 -2.04 -16.32
CA SER A 731 -16.57 -0.72 -16.09
C SER A 731 -17.04 -0.08 -14.79
N ASN A 732 -16.23 0.81 -14.22
CA ASN A 732 -16.58 1.61 -13.05
C ASN A 732 -17.40 2.87 -13.36
N SER A 733 -17.98 2.93 -14.57
CA SER A 733 -18.77 4.08 -15.07
C SER A 733 -17.98 5.38 -15.28
N THR A 734 -16.66 5.36 -15.24
CA THR A 734 -15.86 6.50 -15.75
C THR A 734 -15.89 6.51 -17.27
N ASP A 735 -15.80 7.71 -17.85
CA ASP A 735 -15.78 7.90 -19.30
C ASP A 735 -14.64 7.08 -19.95
N GLU A 736 -13.47 7.03 -19.30
CA GLU A 736 -12.32 6.25 -19.75
C GLU A 736 -12.65 4.76 -19.94
N GLN A 737 -13.17 4.09 -18.90
CA GLN A 737 -13.46 2.67 -18.97
C GLN A 737 -14.66 2.38 -19.88
N GLN A 738 -15.67 3.26 -19.91
CA GLN A 738 -16.77 3.11 -20.86
C GLN A 738 -16.29 3.18 -22.31
N ASN A 739 -15.46 4.18 -22.63
CA ASN A 739 -14.87 4.34 -23.95
C ASN A 739 -13.94 3.17 -24.32
N ALA A 740 -13.21 2.62 -23.34
CA ALA A 740 -12.40 1.42 -23.55
C ALA A 740 -13.27 0.21 -23.96
N GLY A 741 -14.41 0.01 -23.30
CA GLY A 741 -15.38 -1.02 -23.68
C GLY A 741 -15.95 -0.82 -25.09
N ILE A 742 -16.27 0.42 -25.46
CA ILE A 742 -16.78 0.78 -26.80
C ILE A 742 -15.72 0.52 -27.87
N ALA A 743 -14.46 0.91 -27.63
CA ALA A 743 -13.35 0.63 -28.53
C ALA A 743 -13.17 -0.88 -28.76
N LEU A 744 -13.17 -1.68 -27.69
CA LEU A 744 -13.08 -3.14 -27.78
C LEU A 744 -14.24 -3.72 -28.59
N GLN A 745 -15.47 -3.27 -28.35
CA GLN A 745 -16.63 -3.73 -29.10
C GLN A 745 -16.48 -3.47 -30.61
N ASP A 746 -16.01 -2.27 -30.98
CA ASP A 746 -15.80 -1.92 -32.38
C ASP A 746 -14.66 -2.71 -33.03
N PHE A 747 -13.53 -2.88 -32.34
CA PHE A 747 -12.40 -3.67 -32.83
C PHE A 747 -12.78 -5.13 -33.07
N MET A 748 -13.49 -5.76 -32.13
CA MET A 748 -13.93 -7.15 -32.29
C MET A 748 -14.91 -7.29 -33.47
N ARG A 749 -15.83 -6.34 -33.64
CA ARG A 749 -16.76 -6.32 -34.76
C ARG A 749 -16.05 -6.18 -36.10
N LYS A 750 -15.09 -5.25 -36.22
CA LYS A 750 -14.29 -5.01 -37.43
C LYS A 750 -13.38 -6.20 -37.77
N ALA A 751 -12.73 -6.80 -36.77
CA ALA A 751 -11.77 -7.88 -36.99
C ALA A 751 -12.44 -9.21 -37.36
N PHE A 752 -13.61 -9.49 -36.77
CA PHE A 752 -14.21 -10.83 -36.79
C PHE A 752 -15.64 -10.88 -37.34
N ASN A 753 -16.10 -9.81 -38.01
CA ASN A 753 -17.43 -9.72 -38.62
C ASN A 753 -18.57 -10.09 -37.64
N GLY A 754 -18.46 -9.61 -36.40
CA GLY A 754 -19.48 -9.87 -35.35
C GLY A 754 -19.46 -11.27 -34.73
N PHE A 755 -18.43 -12.09 -34.98
CA PHE A 755 -18.28 -13.38 -34.29
C PHE A 755 -18.06 -13.20 -32.78
N ILE A 756 -17.35 -12.15 -32.35
CA ILE A 756 -17.15 -11.81 -30.93
C ILE A 756 -17.87 -10.49 -30.65
N ASN A 757 -18.83 -10.53 -29.73
CA ASN A 757 -19.58 -9.39 -29.22
C ASN A 757 -19.12 -9.06 -27.80
N ILE A 758 -18.95 -7.77 -27.51
CA ILE A 758 -18.60 -7.28 -26.17
C ILE A 758 -19.84 -6.65 -25.53
N GLU A 759 -20.28 -7.20 -24.41
CA GLU A 759 -21.34 -6.64 -23.56
C GLU A 759 -20.72 -5.74 -22.49
N ILE A 760 -21.06 -4.44 -22.50
CA ILE A 760 -20.51 -3.45 -21.56
C ILE A 760 -21.46 -3.30 -20.38
N LYS A 761 -21.02 -3.66 -19.17
CA LYS A 761 -21.76 -3.47 -17.91
C LYS A 761 -21.11 -2.38 -17.07
N SER A 762 -21.73 -1.19 -17.04
CA SER A 762 -21.30 -0.07 -16.20
C SER A 762 -21.82 -0.22 -14.77
N LEU A 763 -20.93 -0.11 -13.79
CA LEU A 763 -21.18 -0.26 -12.36
C LEU A 763 -20.63 0.95 -11.60
N PRO A 764 -21.27 1.42 -10.52
CA PRO A 764 -20.64 2.39 -9.62
C PRO A 764 -19.36 1.81 -8.98
N GLU A 765 -18.34 2.63 -8.70
CA GLU A 765 -16.99 2.22 -8.22
C GLU A 765 -17.00 1.11 -7.14
N ASN A 766 -17.78 1.25 -6.07
CA ASN A 766 -17.83 0.24 -5.00
C ASN A 766 -18.42 -1.10 -5.47
N VAL A 767 -19.42 -1.05 -6.36
CA VAL A 767 -20.06 -2.25 -6.93
C VAL A 767 -19.14 -2.87 -7.98
N TYR A 768 -18.44 -2.05 -8.76
CA TYR A 768 -17.40 -2.48 -9.69
C TYR A 768 -16.29 -3.25 -8.97
N GLU A 769 -15.72 -2.69 -7.89
CA GLU A 769 -14.67 -3.36 -7.11
C GLU A 769 -15.16 -4.67 -6.47
N TYR A 770 -16.42 -4.71 -6.02
CA TYR A 770 -17.03 -5.95 -5.53
C TYR A 770 -17.18 -6.99 -6.65
N ALA A 771 -17.78 -6.64 -7.79
CA ALA A 771 -17.96 -7.54 -8.93
C ALA A 771 -16.60 -8.05 -9.48
N ARG A 772 -15.60 -7.17 -9.53
CA ARG A 772 -14.22 -7.50 -9.90
C ARG A 772 -13.61 -8.52 -8.95
N THR A 773 -13.66 -8.28 -7.65
CA THR A 773 -13.10 -9.21 -6.67
C THR A 773 -13.91 -10.52 -6.56
N LYS A 774 -15.18 -10.52 -6.98
CA LYS A 774 -16.03 -11.72 -7.14
C LYS A 774 -15.85 -12.45 -8.47
N GLY A 775 -14.98 -11.97 -9.37
CA GLY A 775 -14.77 -12.63 -10.66
C GLY A 775 -16.00 -12.59 -11.57
N GLU A 776 -16.89 -11.62 -11.40
CA GLU A 776 -18.15 -11.51 -12.17
C GLU A 776 -17.95 -10.81 -13.53
N PHE A 777 -16.89 -11.15 -14.25
CA PHE A 777 -16.51 -10.55 -15.53
C PHE A 777 -15.80 -11.59 -16.43
N ASP A 778 -15.79 -11.34 -17.74
CA ASP A 778 -14.89 -12.03 -18.69
C ASP A 778 -13.65 -11.18 -18.96
N LEU A 779 -13.86 -9.88 -19.17
CA LEU A 779 -12.86 -8.89 -19.55
C LEU A 779 -12.83 -7.74 -18.53
N LEU A 780 -11.62 -7.33 -18.16
CA LEU A 780 -11.38 -6.25 -17.20
C LEU A 780 -10.32 -5.29 -17.74
N TYR A 781 -10.68 -4.03 -17.98
CA TYR A 781 -9.74 -2.96 -18.28
C TYR A 781 -9.38 -2.22 -17.00
N ARG A 782 -8.10 -2.08 -16.69
CA ARG A 782 -7.65 -1.36 -15.51
C ARG A 782 -6.20 -0.88 -15.64
N ASN A 783 -5.88 0.18 -14.92
CA ASN A 783 -4.51 0.49 -14.51
C ASN A 783 -4.02 -0.56 -13.46
N PHE A 784 -2.84 -1.13 -13.68
CA PHE A 784 -2.21 -2.15 -12.83
C PHE A 784 -0.93 -1.69 -12.10
N ASP A 785 -0.74 -0.39 -11.91
CA ASP A 785 0.42 0.21 -11.23
C ASP A 785 0.60 -0.27 -9.79
N ALA A 786 -0.47 -0.78 -9.18
CA ALA A 786 -0.43 -1.43 -7.88
C ALA A 786 0.52 -2.64 -7.83
N PHE A 787 0.99 -3.16 -8.97
CA PHE A 787 2.01 -4.19 -9.06
C PHE A 787 3.43 -3.64 -9.32
N GLY A 788 3.61 -2.38 -9.68
CA GLY A 788 4.91 -1.78 -9.99
C GLY A 788 5.68 -1.35 -8.74
N SER A 789 6.78 -2.03 -8.44
CA SER A 789 7.72 -1.63 -7.37
C SER A 789 9.18 -1.94 -7.69
N ASP A 790 9.41 -2.97 -8.50
CA ASP A 790 10.71 -3.47 -8.92
C ASP A 790 10.58 -4.09 -10.32
N ALA A 791 11.70 -4.39 -10.97
CA ALA A 791 11.75 -4.92 -12.34
C ALA A 791 10.93 -6.20 -12.56
N TYR A 792 10.77 -7.05 -11.53
CA TYR A 792 10.07 -8.33 -11.63
C TYR A 792 8.65 -8.30 -11.06
N SER A 793 8.19 -7.21 -10.46
CA SER A 793 6.95 -7.21 -9.67
C SER A 793 5.71 -7.50 -10.52
N TYR A 794 5.71 -7.08 -11.79
CA TYR A 794 4.65 -7.38 -12.77
C TYR A 794 4.60 -8.87 -13.13
N ILE A 795 5.72 -9.49 -13.47
CA ILE A 795 5.74 -10.93 -13.82
C ILE A 795 5.49 -11.81 -12.60
N ARG A 796 5.82 -11.32 -11.40
CA ARG A 796 5.69 -12.07 -10.16
C ARG A 796 4.25 -12.49 -9.84
N VAL A 797 3.27 -11.69 -10.27
CA VAL A 797 1.85 -11.90 -9.96
C VAL A 797 1.34 -13.27 -10.43
N PHE A 798 2.00 -13.90 -11.41
CA PHE A 798 1.62 -15.20 -11.98
C PHE A 798 2.38 -16.41 -11.40
N PHE A 799 3.26 -16.25 -10.40
CA PHE A 799 3.78 -17.39 -9.64
C PHE A 799 2.77 -17.94 -8.62
N ARG A 800 1.73 -17.18 -8.28
CA ARG A 800 0.69 -17.59 -7.34
C ARG A 800 -0.70 -17.38 -7.89
N THR A 801 -1.61 -18.27 -7.50
CA THR A 801 -3.05 -18.07 -7.76
C THR A 801 -3.63 -17.04 -6.79
N ASP A 802 -4.53 -16.21 -7.29
CA ASP A 802 -5.45 -15.41 -6.48
C ASP A 802 -6.91 -15.63 -6.92
N GLY A 803 -7.21 -16.86 -7.35
CA GLY A 803 -8.54 -17.29 -7.73
C GLY A 803 -9.52 -17.40 -6.57
N ILE A 804 -10.79 -17.63 -6.91
CA ILE A 804 -11.87 -17.91 -5.97
C ILE A 804 -11.83 -19.40 -5.61
N ASP A 805 -12.12 -19.70 -4.34
CA ASP A 805 -12.22 -21.07 -3.83
C ASP A 805 -13.32 -21.14 -2.75
N SER A 806 -14.59 -21.12 -3.16
CA SER A 806 -15.78 -21.14 -2.32
C SER A 806 -15.96 -22.47 -1.58
N LYS A 807 -15.46 -23.59 -2.13
CA LYS A 807 -15.32 -24.87 -1.39
C LYS A 807 -14.52 -24.67 -0.11
N ASN A 808 -13.61 -23.71 -0.14
CA ASN A 808 -12.78 -23.28 0.97
C ASN A 808 -13.14 -21.87 1.49
N ALA A 809 -14.36 -21.40 1.26
CA ALA A 809 -14.88 -20.10 1.69
C ALA A 809 -14.05 -18.86 1.28
N LYS A 810 -13.07 -19.01 0.38
CA LYS A 810 -12.40 -17.88 -0.25
C LYS A 810 -13.32 -17.36 -1.34
N THR A 811 -14.21 -16.45 -0.98
CA THR A 811 -15.25 -15.96 -1.90
C THR A 811 -14.83 -14.73 -2.71
N THR A 812 -13.60 -14.25 -2.61
CA THR A 812 -13.07 -13.12 -3.39
C THR A 812 -11.62 -13.38 -3.82
N GLY A 813 -11.20 -12.82 -4.96
CA GLY A 813 -9.85 -12.94 -5.54
C GLY A 813 -9.47 -11.74 -6.40
N PHE A 814 -8.60 -11.95 -7.40
CA PHE A 814 -8.18 -10.97 -8.41
C PHE A 814 -7.51 -9.69 -7.89
N ARG A 815 -6.94 -9.72 -6.69
CA ARG A 815 -6.21 -8.60 -6.09
C ARG A 815 -4.72 -8.69 -6.40
N ASN A 816 -4.15 -9.89 -6.24
CA ASN A 816 -2.71 -10.16 -6.34
C ASN A 816 -2.31 -10.91 -7.61
N ASN A 817 -3.30 -11.41 -8.36
CA ASN A 817 -3.14 -11.98 -9.70
C ASN A 817 -4.35 -11.53 -10.54
N PRO A 818 -4.15 -10.72 -11.60
CA PRO A 818 -5.25 -10.12 -12.35
C PRO A 818 -6.09 -11.13 -13.13
N SER A 819 -5.60 -12.34 -13.34
CA SER A 819 -6.28 -13.41 -14.09
C SER A 819 -6.84 -14.50 -13.17
N GLY A 820 -6.85 -14.26 -11.86
CA GLY A 820 -7.40 -15.17 -10.86
C GLY A 820 -6.51 -16.41 -10.69
N SER A 821 -6.85 -17.49 -11.38
CA SER A 821 -6.24 -18.80 -11.17
C SER A 821 -5.10 -19.16 -12.11
N PHE A 822 -4.75 -18.32 -13.09
CA PHE A 822 -3.63 -18.56 -14.00
C PHE A 822 -2.28 -18.49 -13.27
N THR A 823 -1.41 -19.48 -13.47
CA THR A 823 -0.02 -19.44 -12.98
C THR A 823 0.94 -20.04 -14.00
N TYR A 824 2.24 -19.71 -13.88
CA TYR A 824 3.27 -20.36 -14.69
C TYR A 824 3.29 -21.89 -14.49
N GLU A 825 3.11 -22.36 -13.25
CA GLU A 825 2.98 -23.78 -12.95
C GLU A 825 1.89 -24.46 -13.80
N LYS A 826 0.70 -23.85 -13.88
CA LYS A 826 -0.42 -24.38 -14.68
C LYS A 826 -0.11 -24.38 -16.17
N TYR A 827 0.43 -23.26 -16.66
CA TYR A 827 0.86 -23.15 -18.06
C TYR A 827 1.84 -24.27 -18.45
N PHE A 828 2.85 -24.52 -17.60
CA PHE A 828 3.83 -25.57 -17.85
C PHE A 828 3.26 -27.00 -17.66
N SER A 829 2.34 -27.16 -16.72
CA SER A 829 1.66 -28.45 -16.50
C SER A 829 0.80 -28.86 -17.70
N GLU A 830 0.15 -27.90 -18.37
CA GLU A 830 -0.63 -28.14 -19.59
C GLU A 830 0.22 -28.63 -20.77
N ILE A 831 1.54 -28.36 -20.76
CA ILE A 831 2.49 -28.83 -21.78
C ILE A 831 3.36 -30.01 -21.31
N GLY A 832 2.94 -30.70 -20.24
CA GLY A 832 3.50 -31.99 -19.82
C GLY A 832 4.61 -31.94 -18.76
N TYR A 833 4.96 -30.76 -18.25
CA TYR A 833 5.92 -30.65 -17.14
C TYR A 833 5.29 -31.01 -15.79
N LYS A 834 6.07 -31.65 -14.92
CA LYS A 834 5.68 -32.05 -13.57
C LYS A 834 6.89 -32.22 -12.66
N LEU A 835 6.66 -32.35 -11.36
CA LEU A 835 7.72 -32.69 -10.41
C LEU A 835 7.89 -34.21 -10.29
N ASP A 836 9.14 -34.65 -10.19
CA ASP A 836 9.49 -36.02 -9.77
C ASP A 836 9.55 -36.16 -8.24
N GLN A 837 9.89 -37.35 -7.74
CA GLN A 837 9.98 -37.62 -6.28
C GLN A 837 11.09 -36.84 -5.57
N SER A 838 12.09 -36.35 -6.30
CA SER A 838 13.18 -35.52 -5.78
C SER A 838 12.86 -34.02 -5.80
N GLY A 839 11.70 -33.64 -6.36
CA GLY A 839 11.32 -32.24 -6.54
C GLY A 839 12.01 -31.58 -7.73
N LYS A 840 12.52 -32.36 -8.69
CA LYS A 840 13.05 -31.87 -9.96
C LYS A 840 11.94 -31.79 -11.00
N VAL A 841 11.95 -30.73 -11.81
CA VAL A 841 11.00 -30.59 -12.92
C VAL A 841 11.40 -31.53 -14.06
N ILE A 842 10.48 -32.38 -14.47
CA ILE A 842 10.61 -33.35 -15.57
C ILE A 842 9.46 -33.15 -16.56
N ILE A 843 9.66 -33.60 -17.81
CA ILE A 843 8.62 -33.61 -18.85
C ILE A 843 8.28 -35.05 -19.21
N ASP A 844 7.03 -35.30 -19.57
CA ASP A 844 6.65 -36.58 -20.15
C ASP A 844 7.12 -36.74 -21.62
N GLU A 845 7.43 -37.97 -22.03
CA GLU A 845 8.01 -38.20 -23.36
C GLU A 845 7.08 -37.76 -24.50
N LYS A 846 5.76 -37.77 -24.28
CA LYS A 846 4.76 -37.35 -25.28
C LYS A 846 4.84 -35.86 -25.63
N HIS A 847 5.13 -34.98 -24.66
CA HIS A 847 5.11 -33.53 -24.91
C HIS A 847 6.50 -32.93 -25.13
N LYS A 848 7.58 -33.71 -25.00
CA LYS A 848 8.97 -33.26 -25.16
C LYS A 848 9.23 -32.51 -26.47
N THR A 849 8.74 -33.03 -27.59
CA THR A 849 8.91 -32.37 -28.91
C THR A 849 8.13 -31.07 -29.01
N GLU A 850 6.90 -31.02 -28.49
CA GLU A 850 6.06 -29.82 -28.55
C GLU A 850 6.58 -28.71 -27.61
N ALA A 851 7.07 -29.07 -26.42
CA ALA A 851 7.73 -28.14 -25.51
C ALA A 851 9.01 -27.53 -26.13
N GLU A 852 9.81 -28.33 -26.83
CA GLU A 852 11.01 -27.84 -27.52
C GLU A 852 10.68 -26.94 -28.70
N LYS A 853 9.63 -27.26 -29.48
CA LYS A 853 9.09 -26.38 -30.53
C LYS A 853 8.63 -25.05 -29.94
N LEU A 854 7.90 -25.08 -28.83
CA LEU A 854 7.44 -23.89 -28.11
C LEU A 854 8.63 -23.04 -27.65
N ARG A 855 9.63 -23.63 -26.98
CA ARG A 855 10.82 -22.92 -26.51
C ARG A 855 11.55 -22.21 -27.66
N LYS A 856 11.76 -22.91 -28.77
CA LYS A 856 12.39 -22.33 -29.98
C LYS A 856 11.54 -21.22 -30.61
N ARG A 857 10.22 -21.40 -30.70
CA ARG A 857 9.27 -20.39 -31.20
C ARG A 857 9.32 -19.11 -30.36
N LEU A 858 9.40 -19.25 -29.04
CA LEU A 858 9.56 -18.13 -28.11
C LEU A 858 11.00 -17.60 -28.06
N ARG A 859 11.95 -18.22 -28.78
CA ARG A 859 13.37 -17.83 -28.79
C ARG A 859 13.98 -17.76 -27.38
N ILE A 860 13.60 -18.67 -26.48
CA ILE A 860 14.14 -18.72 -25.12
C ILE A 860 15.32 -19.70 -25.10
N ASN A 861 16.48 -19.26 -24.64
CA ASN A 861 17.65 -20.15 -24.53
C ASN A 861 17.43 -21.23 -23.46
N GLN A 862 18.18 -22.34 -23.55
CA GLN A 862 17.96 -23.50 -22.68
C GLN A 862 18.17 -23.16 -21.19
N LYS A 863 19.23 -22.43 -20.84
CA LYS A 863 19.55 -22.05 -19.46
C LYS A 863 18.43 -21.24 -18.81
N LEU A 864 17.87 -20.26 -19.52
CA LEU A 864 16.76 -19.45 -19.05
C LEU A 864 15.47 -20.28 -18.93
N TRP A 865 15.19 -21.14 -19.92
CA TRP A 865 14.00 -22.01 -19.90
C TRP A 865 14.00 -22.94 -18.69
N ASP A 866 15.13 -23.60 -18.41
CA ASP A 866 15.26 -24.52 -17.29
C ASP A 866 15.10 -23.82 -15.94
N LYS A 867 15.62 -22.59 -15.80
CA LYS A 867 15.46 -21.79 -14.59
C LYS A 867 14.03 -21.27 -14.42
N VAL A 868 13.37 -20.83 -15.50
CA VAL A 868 11.95 -20.47 -15.48
C VAL A 868 11.10 -21.65 -15.01
N LEU A 869 11.38 -22.86 -15.50
CA LEU A 869 10.70 -24.08 -15.04
C LEU A 869 10.92 -24.32 -13.54
N GLU A 870 12.17 -24.27 -13.07
CA GLU A 870 12.50 -24.47 -11.65
C GLU A 870 11.80 -23.46 -10.72
N LEU A 871 11.74 -22.20 -11.12
CA LEU A 871 11.03 -21.14 -10.38
C LEU A 871 9.51 -21.28 -10.46
N SER A 872 8.97 -21.88 -11.54
CA SER A 872 7.52 -21.99 -11.75
C SER A 872 6.85 -23.09 -10.93
N PHE A 873 7.58 -24.11 -10.50
CA PHE A 873 7.00 -25.24 -9.75
C PHE A 873 7.28 -25.14 -8.24
N ARG A 874 6.21 -25.28 -7.45
CA ARG A 874 6.29 -25.42 -5.99
C ARG A 874 6.54 -26.87 -5.59
N LYS A 875 7.53 -27.11 -4.73
CA LYS A 875 7.94 -28.46 -4.27
C LYS A 875 7.04 -28.97 -3.14
N VAL A 876 5.77 -29.26 -3.45
CA VAL A 876 4.74 -29.63 -2.46
C VAL A 876 5.12 -30.87 -1.64
N LYS A 877 5.72 -31.90 -2.25
CA LYS A 877 6.32 -33.03 -1.54
C LYS A 877 7.54 -33.52 -2.31
N TYR A 878 8.69 -33.61 -1.65
CA TYR A 878 9.92 -34.07 -2.28
C TYR A 878 10.84 -34.76 -1.26
N LYS A 879 11.72 -35.63 -1.76
CA LYS A 879 12.78 -36.26 -0.96
C LYS A 879 14.06 -35.42 -1.06
N ASN A 880 14.61 -35.02 0.08
CA ASN A 880 15.91 -34.35 0.12
C ASN A 880 17.07 -35.35 -0.10
N ASN A 881 18.31 -34.85 -0.10
CA ASN A 881 19.52 -35.67 -0.26
C ASN A 881 19.70 -36.74 0.84
N LYS A 882 18.99 -36.63 1.97
CA LYS A 882 18.95 -37.59 3.07
C LYS A 882 17.75 -38.56 2.98
N ASN A 883 17.02 -38.54 1.85
CA ASN A 883 15.81 -39.34 1.60
C ASN A 883 14.63 -39.05 2.54
N GLU A 884 14.63 -37.88 3.19
CA GLU A 884 13.56 -37.40 4.07
C GLU A 884 12.48 -36.70 3.23
N VAL A 885 11.21 -36.97 3.53
CA VAL A 885 10.08 -36.30 2.87
C VAL A 885 9.92 -34.90 3.45
N LYS A 886 10.18 -33.90 2.62
CA LYS A 886 9.95 -32.48 2.93
C LYS A 886 8.75 -31.95 2.13
N THR A 887 8.25 -30.80 2.56
CA THR A 887 7.13 -30.08 1.96
C THR A 887 7.50 -28.60 1.92
N GLU A 888 7.48 -28.00 0.73
CA GLU A 888 7.59 -26.55 0.57
C GLU A 888 6.20 -25.93 0.77
N THR A 889 6.07 -25.09 1.79
CA THR A 889 4.89 -24.25 2.02
C THR A 889 4.75 -23.19 0.92
N LEU A 890 3.60 -22.52 0.84
CA LEU A 890 3.43 -21.43 -0.12
C LEU A 890 4.39 -20.27 0.16
N SER A 891 4.60 -19.94 1.44
CA SER A 891 5.48 -18.85 1.85
C SER A 891 6.95 -19.16 1.50
N GLU A 892 7.44 -20.37 1.78
CA GLU A 892 8.81 -20.78 1.40
C GLU A 892 9.02 -20.76 -0.11
N TYR A 893 8.02 -21.17 -0.90
CA TYR A 893 8.07 -21.09 -2.35
C TYR A 893 8.23 -19.65 -2.85
N ILE A 894 7.44 -18.73 -2.31
CA ILE A 894 7.49 -17.31 -2.68
C ILE A 894 8.81 -16.68 -2.23
N GLU A 895 9.31 -17.03 -1.04
CA GLU A 895 10.62 -16.58 -0.56
C GLU A 895 11.74 -17.06 -1.49
N ARG A 896 11.72 -18.32 -1.95
CA ARG A 896 12.69 -18.82 -2.93
C ARG A 896 12.66 -18.04 -4.23
N VAL A 897 11.47 -17.80 -4.78
CA VAL A 897 11.31 -17.04 -6.03
C VAL A 897 11.76 -15.59 -5.86
N ASN A 898 11.36 -14.93 -4.78
CA ASN A 898 11.72 -13.53 -4.51
C ASN A 898 13.22 -13.38 -4.25
N SER A 899 13.85 -14.29 -3.51
CA SER A 899 15.31 -14.28 -3.28
C SER A 899 16.08 -14.28 -4.59
N PHE A 900 15.67 -15.11 -5.56
CA PHE A 900 16.33 -15.14 -6.88
C PHE A 900 16.24 -13.78 -7.60
N PHE A 901 15.04 -13.18 -7.66
CA PHE A 901 14.85 -11.89 -8.32
C PHE A 901 15.40 -10.69 -7.53
N ALA A 902 15.57 -10.83 -6.22
CA ALA A 902 16.24 -9.87 -5.36
C ALA A 902 17.78 -10.02 -5.36
N ASN A 903 18.31 -10.87 -6.24
CA ASN A 903 19.75 -11.17 -6.38
C ASN A 903 20.38 -11.81 -5.12
N GLN A 904 19.57 -12.45 -4.28
CA GLN A 904 20.00 -13.25 -3.13
C GLN A 904 20.24 -14.69 -3.58
N PHE A 905 21.29 -14.89 -4.38
CA PHE A 905 21.60 -16.18 -4.98
C PHE A 905 22.13 -17.18 -3.95
N THR A 906 21.71 -18.43 -4.08
CA THR A 906 22.27 -19.58 -3.38
C THR A 906 23.69 -19.89 -3.87
N ASP A 907 24.45 -20.66 -3.09
CA ASP A 907 25.82 -21.07 -3.48
C ASP A 907 25.84 -21.83 -4.82
N ASP A 908 24.82 -22.64 -5.09
CA ASP A 908 24.70 -23.37 -6.35
C ASP A 908 24.37 -22.42 -7.51
N GLU A 909 23.52 -21.42 -7.28
CA GLU A 909 23.23 -20.40 -8.30
C GLU A 909 24.47 -19.54 -8.63
N ILE A 910 25.30 -19.25 -7.63
CA ILE A 910 26.58 -18.56 -7.83
C ILE A 910 27.53 -19.43 -8.67
N LYS A 911 27.63 -20.73 -8.37
CA LYS A 911 28.44 -21.69 -9.17
C LYS A 911 27.94 -21.80 -10.61
N GLU A 912 26.63 -21.75 -10.81
CA GLU A 912 25.98 -21.73 -12.14
C GLU A 912 26.11 -20.37 -12.86
N ARG A 913 26.74 -19.38 -12.22
CA ARG A 913 26.97 -18.03 -12.73
C ARG A 913 25.66 -17.30 -13.02
N TRP A 914 24.69 -17.39 -12.11
CA TRP A 914 23.54 -16.49 -12.12
C TRP A 914 23.98 -15.10 -11.64
N THR A 915 23.44 -14.09 -12.30
CA THR A 915 23.74 -12.67 -12.07
C THR A 915 22.46 -11.87 -12.19
N GLU A 916 22.46 -10.62 -11.72
CA GLU A 916 21.32 -9.71 -11.90
C GLU A 916 20.93 -9.55 -13.37
N GLN A 917 21.90 -9.44 -14.29
CA GLN A 917 21.65 -9.42 -15.73
C GLN A 917 20.95 -10.69 -16.23
N SER A 918 21.28 -11.85 -15.65
CA SER A 918 20.60 -13.10 -15.98
C SER A 918 19.14 -13.08 -15.52
N SER A 919 18.85 -12.46 -14.37
CA SER A 919 17.48 -12.25 -13.88
C SER A 919 16.64 -11.43 -14.85
N PHE A 920 17.23 -10.43 -15.53
CA PHE A 920 16.53 -9.66 -16.57
C PHE A 920 16.16 -10.53 -17.78
N GLY A 921 17.05 -11.44 -18.18
CA GLY A 921 16.75 -12.44 -19.21
C GLY A 921 15.61 -13.39 -18.82
N ILE A 922 15.49 -13.74 -17.53
CA ILE A 922 14.36 -14.53 -17.00
C ILE A 922 13.07 -13.73 -17.10
N ILE A 923 13.07 -12.44 -16.76
CA ILE A 923 11.90 -11.56 -16.91
C ILE A 923 11.44 -11.52 -18.37
N GLY A 924 12.37 -11.32 -19.32
CA GLY A 924 12.06 -11.34 -20.76
C GLY A 924 11.47 -12.67 -21.23
N ALA A 925 11.98 -13.81 -20.73
CA ALA A 925 11.41 -15.12 -21.03
C ALA A 925 9.97 -15.27 -20.49
N LEU A 926 9.70 -14.75 -19.29
CA LEU A 926 8.36 -14.75 -18.68
C LEU A 926 7.37 -13.84 -19.42
N GLU A 927 7.80 -12.67 -19.92
CA GLU A 927 7.00 -11.79 -20.78
C GLU A 927 6.52 -12.52 -22.05
N LYS A 928 7.41 -13.29 -22.69
CA LYS A 928 7.04 -14.10 -23.87
C LYS A 928 6.03 -15.19 -23.53
N ILE A 929 6.16 -15.82 -22.36
CA ILE A 929 5.20 -16.81 -21.87
C ILE A 929 3.84 -16.15 -21.59
N ILE A 930 3.83 -14.99 -20.93
CA ILE A 930 2.61 -14.21 -20.69
C ILE A 930 1.94 -13.88 -22.02
N ARG A 931 2.66 -13.34 -23.00
CA ARG A 931 2.07 -13.04 -24.32
C ARG A 931 1.50 -14.28 -24.99
N ASN A 932 2.24 -15.39 -24.97
CA ASN A 932 1.79 -16.65 -25.58
C ASN A 932 0.51 -17.20 -24.92
N ALA A 933 0.44 -17.17 -23.59
CA ALA A 933 -0.73 -17.62 -22.84
C ALA A 933 -1.88 -16.61 -22.86
N ALA A 934 -1.58 -15.33 -23.10
CA ALA A 934 -2.47 -14.18 -23.08
C ALA A 934 -3.41 -14.15 -21.85
N PRO A 935 -2.92 -14.27 -20.60
CA PRO A 935 -3.76 -14.08 -19.41
C PRO A 935 -4.14 -12.61 -19.21
N ILE A 936 -3.35 -11.72 -19.81
CA ILE A 936 -3.49 -10.27 -19.82
C ILE A 936 -2.99 -9.71 -21.16
N VAL A 937 -3.61 -8.63 -21.63
CA VAL A 937 -3.21 -7.89 -22.85
C VAL A 937 -2.79 -6.49 -22.44
N PRO A 938 -1.49 -6.15 -22.47
CA PRO A 938 -1.04 -4.78 -22.29
C PRO A 938 -1.64 -3.90 -23.39
N LEU A 939 -2.03 -2.67 -23.04
CA LEU A 939 -2.69 -1.75 -23.97
C LEU A 939 -1.93 -0.44 -24.12
N MET A 940 -1.66 0.23 -23.01
CA MET A 940 -1.11 1.59 -23.03
C MET A 940 -0.42 1.93 -21.72
N GLU A 941 0.46 2.91 -21.80
CA GLU A 941 1.03 3.58 -20.63
C GLU A 941 0.05 4.61 -20.06
N VAL A 942 0.17 4.89 -18.77
CA VAL A 942 -0.65 5.88 -18.03
C VAL A 942 0.14 7.13 -17.69
N ASP A 943 -0.59 8.13 -17.16
CA ASP A 943 -0.02 9.33 -16.53
C ASP A 943 0.82 10.20 -17.46
N THR A 944 0.63 10.05 -18.78
CA THR A 944 1.22 10.95 -19.79
C THR A 944 0.13 11.83 -20.41
N TYR A 945 0.09 13.10 -19.99
CA TYR A 945 -0.92 14.07 -20.42
C TYR A 945 -0.45 15.52 -20.24
N TRP A 946 -1.12 16.44 -20.93
CA TRP A 946 -0.96 17.88 -20.72
C TRP A 946 -1.83 18.36 -19.56
N GLU A 947 -1.24 19.14 -18.66
CA GLU A 947 -1.94 19.84 -17.58
C GLU A 947 -1.69 21.34 -17.66
N ILE A 948 -2.59 22.11 -17.05
CA ILE A 948 -2.42 23.53 -16.83
C ILE A 948 -2.49 23.80 -15.33
N SER A 949 -1.55 24.57 -14.79
CA SER A 949 -1.47 24.85 -13.36
C SER A 949 -1.00 26.27 -13.06
N ARG A 950 -1.77 26.99 -12.25
CA ARG A 950 -1.38 28.23 -11.54
C ARG A 950 -0.96 27.95 -10.10
N VAL A 951 -0.87 26.68 -9.71
CA VAL A 951 -0.51 26.32 -8.33
C VAL A 951 0.99 26.43 -8.16
N ASN A 952 1.41 27.19 -7.15
CA ASN A 952 2.80 27.28 -6.74
C ASN A 952 2.96 26.76 -5.31
N GLY A 953 4.20 26.53 -4.90
CA GLY A 953 4.59 26.03 -3.58
C GLY A 953 4.49 24.52 -3.39
N THR A 954 4.07 23.77 -4.41
CA THR A 954 4.23 22.32 -4.49
C THR A 954 4.88 21.95 -5.82
N ASN A 955 5.69 20.89 -5.82
CA ASN A 955 6.40 20.42 -7.02
C ASN A 955 5.54 19.49 -7.91
N ASN A 956 4.48 18.90 -7.35
CA ASN A 956 3.52 18.07 -8.11
C ASN A 956 2.10 18.14 -7.51
N LEU A 957 1.12 17.71 -8.30
CA LEU A 957 -0.30 17.66 -7.92
C LEU A 957 -0.90 16.25 -8.06
N PHE A 958 -0.04 15.22 -8.17
CA PHE A 958 -0.46 13.82 -8.15
C PHE A 958 -1.11 13.45 -6.81
N THR A 959 -0.55 13.98 -5.72
CA THR A 959 -1.13 13.93 -4.39
C THR A 959 -1.19 15.34 -3.79
N TYR A 960 -2.20 15.59 -2.98
CA TYR A 960 -2.46 16.89 -2.40
C TYR A 960 -1.79 16.99 -1.05
N SER A 961 -0.49 17.29 -1.06
CA SER A 961 0.25 17.81 0.10
C SER A 961 0.24 19.34 0.05
N LEU A 962 -0.85 19.96 0.54
CA LEU A 962 -1.18 21.35 0.20
C LEU A 962 -0.70 22.40 1.21
N GLN A 963 0.13 22.04 2.19
CA GLN A 963 0.56 22.98 3.24
C GLN A 963 1.12 24.29 2.65
N PHE A 964 1.91 24.18 1.59
CA PHE A 964 2.58 25.29 0.93
C PHE A 964 1.90 25.72 -0.37
N ALA A 965 0.82 25.07 -0.77
CA ALA A 965 0.18 25.33 -2.05
C ALA A 965 -0.64 26.64 -2.02
N TYR A 966 -0.59 27.40 -3.11
CA TYR A 966 -1.42 28.60 -3.33
C TYR A 966 -1.64 28.87 -4.82
N ASP A 967 -2.70 29.60 -5.18
CA ASP A 967 -2.96 30.08 -6.55
C ASP A 967 -2.15 31.37 -6.78
N THR A 968 -1.27 31.38 -7.78
CA THR A 968 -0.46 32.56 -8.11
C THR A 968 -1.27 33.73 -8.64
N ALA A 969 -2.49 33.49 -9.14
CA ALA A 969 -3.39 34.57 -9.54
C ALA A 969 -4.06 35.27 -8.34
N PHE A 970 -4.10 34.60 -7.17
CA PHE A 970 -4.74 35.09 -5.95
C PHE A 970 -3.92 34.71 -4.71
N PRO A 971 -2.65 35.17 -4.62
CA PRO A 971 -1.78 34.74 -3.54
C PRO A 971 -2.31 35.27 -2.19
N PRO A 972 -2.31 34.45 -1.12
CA PRO A 972 -2.80 34.87 0.20
C PRO A 972 -1.90 35.92 0.88
N SER A 973 -0.71 36.18 0.31
CA SER A 973 0.23 37.20 0.76
C SER A 973 0.93 37.85 -0.44
N PRO A 974 1.10 39.18 -0.46
CA PRO A 974 1.77 39.89 -1.55
C PRO A 974 3.28 39.59 -1.63
N LYS A 975 3.87 38.92 -0.63
CA LYS A 975 5.29 38.52 -0.63
C LYS A 975 5.53 37.21 -1.37
N LEU A 976 4.49 36.50 -1.77
CA LEU A 976 4.61 35.22 -2.46
C LEU A 976 4.90 35.44 -3.95
N PRO A 977 5.79 34.63 -4.55
CA PRO A 977 6.04 34.69 -6.00
C PRO A 977 4.79 34.43 -6.83
N THR A 978 4.49 35.31 -7.78
CA THR A 978 3.39 35.14 -8.74
C THR A 978 3.82 34.49 -10.05
N ASP A 979 5.13 34.52 -10.35
CA ASP A 979 5.69 33.85 -11.51
C ASP A 979 6.03 32.40 -11.18
N ILE A 980 5.53 31.49 -12.02
CA ILE A 980 5.94 30.08 -12.01
C ILE A 980 7.17 30.00 -12.91
N LYS A 981 8.36 30.28 -12.35
CA LYS A 981 9.60 30.02 -13.07
C LYS A 981 9.85 28.51 -13.06
N GLU A 982 9.61 27.85 -14.18
CA GLU A 982 10.26 26.56 -14.45
C GLU A 982 11.76 26.84 -14.59
N GLY A 983 12.59 26.06 -13.90
CA GLY A 983 14.01 26.01 -14.23
C GLY A 983 14.12 25.43 -15.63
N GLU A 984 14.85 26.12 -16.51
CA GLU A 984 15.39 25.51 -17.73
C GLU A 984 16.21 24.26 -17.40
#